data_AF-A0A951I924-F1
#
_entry.id   AF-A0A951I924-F1
#
_cell.length_a   1.000
_cell.length_b   1.000
_cell.length_c   1.000
_cell.angle_alpha   90.00
_cell.angle_beta   90.00
_cell.angle_gamma   90.00
#
_symmetry.space_group_name_H-M   'P 1'
#
loop_
_entity.id
_entity.type
_entity.pdbx_description
1 polymer ?
#
loop_
_entity_poly.entity_id
_entity_poly.type
_entity_poly.pdbx_seq_one_letter_code
_entity_poly.pdbx_strand_id
1 'polypeptide(L)'
;MKYEISGRVQEDGGRGIAGVTVSAFDKDLLFDDLLGEVLTDTDGAFHIEYNETRLKDLFAAAPDIYLKVRTASGQTLYQTDDALRFGSSPHERFTIEISSEALRAAGLEPPAPRGEITTEQLTTLTCLENVGEEDDLVKQIRNDMVGKASVLEMMRDYMRDLEHSLNNDALPFRKMAKLFELGQTFESLNGHYYGVAPGLRTGDLHGVAAEYGNLMGVIWGSAVVGVCPWSGKSYTEMTPEDRAQIVGSSVPEEIKVYRGINHFNRIEHAPVNIALTSLLTFMWHLKHAPQVDQLKYGYELNGGHFAAHRAPSVYHGTPREVFRLNYRHHELGNNPPLNYLVDEMVRIADGLYLGQVLFTTDHLFERYDPQADPARYHYQHFGYFLLFEESWNVEARRLFPFLEVPDAAVTTNIVGDGASALASNANASQQSKFTTLTLADPPDGDVNPQLLDEVRSDIQSSGDIMRTLKAYSDTLFKEHRTESHTFDKLHALFNAGIGPQTMHGFYRGALVSWESQKLLAAFGQNTINIVWPVSRDFSPWTGKSFRQIDEAELLKWTDGGEAMGSDPAFHCSNTVAFRTVKEKFTRGAMKVAGVVTEPASPEEHRLYGFDAHTFFFIGRPNRPSMLPENKGKKIYQFNYRWKPLQNIPPDCFCIDEITQIADGLYLGLLIYATDWLKPWNPATDIAAYKYRLFGYFLLMDEQWHALR
;
A
#
# COMPACT_ATOMS: atom_id res chain seq x y z
N MET A 1 22.75 3.37 -14.36
CA MET A 1 23.58 3.34 -13.13
C MET A 1 22.95 4.24 -12.06
N LYS A 2 23.13 3.96 -10.76
CA LYS A 2 22.72 4.88 -9.67
C LYS A 2 23.90 5.79 -9.32
N TYR A 3 23.64 7.09 -9.18
CA TYR A 3 24.61 8.11 -8.78
C TYR A 3 24.21 8.70 -7.43
N GLU A 4 25.21 9.03 -6.62
CA GLU A 4 25.06 9.53 -5.26
C GLU A 4 25.89 10.79 -5.07
N ILE A 5 25.29 11.83 -4.48
CA ILE A 5 25.98 13.04 -4.03
C ILE A 5 25.74 13.17 -2.53
N SER A 6 26.79 13.08 -1.74
CA SER A 6 26.74 13.32 -0.29
C SER A 6 27.60 14.50 0.10
N GLY A 7 27.35 15.09 1.27
CA GLY A 7 28.20 16.17 1.73
C GLY A 7 27.77 16.80 3.03
N ARG A 8 28.42 17.93 3.34
CA ARG A 8 28.12 18.73 4.52
C ARG A 8 28.17 20.21 4.19
N VAL A 9 27.15 20.95 4.63
CA VAL A 9 27.11 22.41 4.63
C VAL A 9 27.52 22.88 6.03
N GLN A 10 28.57 23.68 6.11
CA GLN A 10 29.13 24.15 7.37
C GLN A 10 29.49 25.63 7.33
N GLU A 11 29.50 26.26 8.48
CA GLU A 11 29.99 27.62 8.67
C GLU A 11 31.52 27.64 8.74
N ASP A 12 32.13 28.80 8.49
CA ASP A 12 33.53 29.13 8.79
C ASP A 12 33.87 28.76 10.25
N GLY A 13 34.42 27.56 10.46
CA GLY A 13 34.63 26.96 11.79
C GLY A 13 34.20 25.50 11.92
N GLY A 14 33.62 24.89 10.87
CA GLY A 14 33.30 23.46 10.84
C GLY A 14 31.98 23.07 11.50
N ARG A 15 31.16 24.06 11.87
CA ARG A 15 29.82 23.88 12.45
C ARG A 15 28.80 23.65 11.34
N GLY A 16 28.02 22.57 11.43
CA GLY A 16 26.98 22.23 10.44
C GLY A 16 25.84 23.25 10.36
N ILE A 17 25.29 23.47 9.16
CA ILE A 17 24.17 24.37 8.91
C ILE A 17 22.94 23.53 8.54
N ALA A 18 21.96 23.48 9.45
CA ALA A 18 20.72 22.73 9.28
C ALA A 18 19.63 23.51 8.56
N GLY A 19 18.70 22.79 7.94
CA GLY A 19 17.48 23.39 7.40
C GLY A 19 17.66 24.20 6.12
N VAL A 20 18.82 24.10 5.46
CA VAL A 20 19.06 24.73 4.15
C VAL A 20 18.85 23.71 3.04
N THR A 21 18.33 24.17 1.91
CA THR A 21 18.08 23.34 0.74
C THR A 21 19.34 23.25 -0.11
N VAL A 22 19.80 22.04 -0.38
CA VAL A 22 20.89 21.75 -1.32
C VAL A 22 20.30 21.16 -2.58
N SER A 23 20.41 21.89 -3.68
CA SER A 23 19.98 21.45 -5.01
C SER A 23 21.22 21.10 -5.85
N ALA A 24 21.24 19.93 -6.46
CA ALA A 24 22.30 19.48 -7.37
C ALA A 24 21.87 19.62 -8.83
N PHE A 25 22.75 20.16 -9.66
CA PHE A 25 22.51 20.38 -11.09
C PHE A 25 23.62 19.76 -11.92
N ASP A 26 23.23 19.23 -13.08
CA ASP A 26 24.15 18.95 -14.19
C ASP A 26 24.24 20.20 -15.06
N LYS A 27 25.45 20.65 -15.35
CA LYS A 27 25.66 21.86 -16.15
C LYS A 27 25.66 21.54 -17.63
N ASP A 28 24.63 22.01 -18.32
CA ASP A 28 24.47 21.85 -19.75
C ASP A 28 24.74 23.16 -20.50
N LEU A 29 25.01 23.05 -21.81
CA LEU A 29 25.29 24.22 -22.66
C LEU A 29 24.10 25.19 -22.81
N LEU A 30 22.87 24.76 -22.53
CA LEU A 30 21.65 25.55 -22.77
C LEU A 30 20.69 25.64 -21.57
N PHE A 31 20.46 24.55 -20.83
CA PHE A 31 19.60 24.53 -19.63
C PHE A 31 20.09 23.50 -18.63
N ASP A 32 20.55 23.93 -17.46
CA ASP A 32 21.03 23.05 -16.41
C ASP A 32 19.90 22.12 -15.89
N ASP A 33 20.18 20.82 -15.81
CA ASP A 33 19.22 19.81 -15.38
C ASP A 33 19.30 19.58 -13.86
N LEU A 34 18.17 19.69 -13.15
CA LEU A 34 18.08 19.41 -11.71
C LEU A 34 18.19 17.90 -11.46
N LEU A 35 19.28 17.48 -10.84
CA LEU A 35 19.55 16.09 -10.49
C LEU A 35 18.74 15.67 -9.25
N GLY A 36 18.70 16.53 -8.24
CA GLY A 36 17.93 16.31 -7.02
C GLY A 36 18.07 17.46 -6.01
N GLU A 37 17.24 17.41 -4.97
CA GLU A 37 17.17 18.47 -3.95
C GLU A 37 16.83 17.86 -2.58
N VAL A 38 17.51 18.33 -1.53
CA VAL A 38 17.35 17.82 -0.16
C VAL A 38 17.56 18.93 0.87
N LEU A 39 16.94 18.81 2.05
CA LEU A 39 17.22 19.68 3.20
C LEU A 39 18.41 19.13 4.00
N THR A 40 19.31 19.99 4.47
CA THR A 40 20.37 19.56 5.39
C THR A 40 19.82 19.16 6.74
N ASP A 41 20.40 18.11 7.32
CA ASP A 41 20.09 17.67 8.68
C ASP A 41 20.67 18.61 9.75
N THR A 42 20.47 18.28 11.03
CA THR A 42 20.96 19.06 12.17
C THR A 42 22.49 19.23 12.21
N ASP A 43 23.24 18.30 11.60
CA ASP A 43 24.70 18.36 11.50
C ASP A 43 25.17 19.02 10.20
N GLY A 44 24.24 19.53 9.39
CA GLY A 44 24.48 20.11 8.07
C GLY A 44 24.75 19.07 6.98
N ALA A 45 24.57 17.78 7.24
CA ALA A 45 24.79 16.73 6.26
C ALA A 45 23.65 16.67 5.24
N PHE A 46 23.96 16.23 4.03
CA PHE A 46 23.00 16.03 2.95
C PHE A 46 23.37 14.83 2.08
N HIS A 47 22.36 14.24 1.44
CA HIS A 47 22.47 13.08 0.55
C HIS A 47 21.44 13.18 -0.58
N ILE A 48 21.87 13.01 -1.83
CA ILE A 48 21.05 13.11 -3.04
C ILE A 48 21.34 11.89 -3.93
N GLU A 49 20.31 11.11 -4.26
CA GLU A 49 20.39 10.00 -5.22
C GLU A 49 19.70 10.36 -6.54
N TYR A 50 20.31 10.00 -7.67
CA TYR A 50 19.69 10.18 -9.00
C TYR A 50 20.12 9.11 -10.01
N ASN A 51 19.35 8.97 -11.08
CA ASN A 51 19.53 7.95 -12.12
C ASN A 51 19.87 8.60 -13.48
N GLU A 52 20.53 7.86 -14.37
CA GLU A 52 20.94 8.33 -15.72
C GLU A 52 19.79 8.82 -16.59
N THR A 53 18.56 8.38 -16.34
CA THR A 53 17.37 8.83 -17.09
C THR A 53 17.05 10.31 -16.89
N ARG A 54 17.68 10.98 -15.91
CA ARG A 54 17.59 12.44 -15.71
C ARG A 54 18.63 13.24 -16.50
N LEU A 55 19.57 12.57 -17.16
CA LEU A 55 20.57 13.19 -18.03
C LEU A 55 20.01 13.21 -19.46
N LYS A 56 19.85 14.39 -20.06
CA LYS A 56 19.25 14.52 -21.40
C LYS A 56 20.20 14.21 -22.55
N ASP A 57 21.52 14.31 -22.36
CA ASP A 57 22.48 14.17 -23.45
C ASP A 57 23.09 12.77 -23.58
N LEU A 58 22.74 12.12 -24.69
CA LEU A 58 22.92 10.72 -25.02
C LEU A 58 24.32 10.37 -25.56
N PHE A 59 25.38 10.99 -25.04
CA PHE A 59 26.77 10.73 -25.46
C PHE A 59 27.74 10.64 -24.27
N ALA A 60 27.76 9.50 -23.59
CA ALA A 60 28.93 8.91 -22.90
C ALA A 60 29.90 9.85 -22.12
N ALA A 61 29.42 10.92 -21.50
CA ALA A 61 30.19 11.78 -20.61
C ALA A 61 29.53 11.79 -19.23
N ALA A 62 30.35 11.68 -18.19
CA ALA A 62 29.89 11.80 -16.80
C ALA A 62 29.43 13.25 -16.52
N PRO A 63 28.40 13.47 -15.68
CA PRO A 63 27.78 14.78 -15.50
C PRO A 63 28.74 15.79 -14.84
N ASP A 64 28.57 17.07 -15.19
CA ASP A 64 29.33 18.19 -14.67
C ASP A 64 28.54 18.84 -13.52
N ILE A 65 28.83 18.40 -12.30
CA ILE A 65 27.98 18.70 -11.14
C ILE A 65 28.34 20.05 -10.50
N TYR A 66 27.32 20.85 -10.23
CA TYR A 66 27.38 21.95 -9.26
C TYR A 66 26.21 21.92 -8.27
N LEU A 67 26.42 22.50 -7.09
CA LEU A 67 25.46 22.58 -6.01
C LEU A 67 25.05 24.02 -5.77
N LYS A 68 23.78 24.21 -5.39
CA LYS A 68 23.24 25.48 -4.93
C LYS A 68 22.62 25.30 -3.56
N VAL A 69 23.06 26.11 -2.60
CA VAL A 69 22.55 26.13 -1.24
C VAL A 69 21.61 27.32 -1.06
N ARG A 70 20.39 27.07 -0.62
CA ARG A 70 19.35 28.09 -0.42
C ARG A 70 18.73 28.00 0.97
N THR A 71 18.22 29.11 1.46
CA THR A 71 17.32 29.14 2.61
C THR A 71 15.97 28.50 2.27
N ALA A 72 15.18 28.17 3.29
CA ALA A 72 13.79 27.74 3.13
C ALA A 72 12.89 28.77 2.40
N SER A 73 13.25 30.07 2.42
CA SER A 73 12.55 31.12 1.67
C SER A 73 13.00 31.25 0.21
N GLY A 74 13.97 30.44 -0.22
CA GLY A 74 14.49 30.42 -1.59
C GLY A 74 15.65 31.39 -1.85
N GLN A 75 16.09 32.17 -0.85
CA GLN A 75 17.29 33.01 -0.97
C GLN A 75 18.54 32.13 -1.14
N THR A 76 19.36 32.41 -2.15
CA THR A 76 20.62 31.69 -2.40
C THR A 76 21.69 32.15 -1.41
N LEU A 77 22.29 31.19 -0.71
CA LEU A 77 23.39 31.41 0.23
C LEU A 77 24.74 31.15 -0.42
N TYR A 78 24.81 30.11 -1.26
CA TYR A 78 26.05 29.67 -1.89
C TYR A 78 25.75 28.91 -3.18
N GLN A 79 26.69 28.92 -4.12
CA GLN A 79 26.65 28.10 -5.33
C GLN A 79 28.07 27.72 -5.75
N THR A 80 28.25 26.52 -6.32
CA THR A 80 29.56 25.99 -6.77
C THR A 80 29.73 26.06 -8.29
N ASP A 81 28.97 26.90 -9.00
CA ASP A 81 29.00 27.02 -10.46
C ASP A 81 30.34 27.56 -11.01
N ASP A 82 31.10 28.24 -10.16
CA ASP A 82 32.48 28.69 -10.41
C ASP A 82 33.53 27.58 -10.19
N ALA A 83 33.15 26.44 -9.59
CA ALA A 83 34.02 25.31 -9.25
C ALA A 83 33.38 23.96 -9.60
N LEU A 84 33.02 23.82 -10.88
CA LEU A 84 32.38 22.61 -11.43
C LEU A 84 33.21 21.36 -11.20
N ARG A 85 32.55 20.27 -10.79
CA ARG A 85 33.14 18.94 -10.83
C ARG A 85 32.91 18.31 -12.18
N PHE A 86 33.94 18.37 -13.03
CA PHE A 86 33.90 17.80 -14.36
C PHE A 86 33.98 16.27 -14.33
N GLY A 87 33.10 15.60 -15.08
CA GLY A 87 33.16 14.15 -15.27
C GLY A 87 33.00 13.36 -13.96
N SER A 88 31.95 13.63 -13.21
CA SER A 88 31.70 13.05 -11.89
C SER A 88 31.63 11.52 -11.85
N SER A 89 32.12 10.96 -10.75
CA SER A 89 32.00 9.53 -10.46
C SER A 89 30.60 9.18 -9.96
N PRO A 90 30.22 7.89 -9.89
CA PRO A 90 28.95 7.48 -9.31
C PRO A 90 28.74 7.87 -7.83
N HIS A 91 29.79 8.28 -7.12
CA HIS A 91 29.69 8.71 -5.71
C HIS A 91 30.54 9.98 -5.50
N GLU A 92 29.89 11.13 -5.39
CA GLU A 92 30.54 12.41 -5.17
C GLU A 92 30.34 12.90 -3.73
N ARG A 93 31.39 13.50 -3.17
CA ARG A 93 31.35 14.06 -1.81
C ARG A 93 31.76 15.53 -1.78
N PHE A 94 30.91 16.38 -1.22
CA PHE A 94 31.12 17.82 -1.11
C PHE A 94 31.25 18.30 0.34
N THR A 95 32.00 19.38 0.52
CA THR A 95 32.00 20.17 1.76
C THR A 95 31.81 21.62 1.34
N ILE A 96 30.72 22.23 1.79
CA ILE A 96 30.32 23.58 1.42
C ILE A 96 30.51 24.46 2.64
N GLU A 97 31.35 25.46 2.53
CA GLU A 97 31.59 26.45 3.60
C GLU A 97 30.83 27.74 3.27
N ILE A 98 29.99 28.19 4.20
CA ILE A 98 29.19 29.41 4.08
C ILE A 98 29.66 30.38 5.17
N SER A 99 29.95 31.61 4.79
CA SER A 99 30.42 32.61 5.75
C SER A 99 29.35 32.95 6.78
N SER A 100 29.78 33.17 8.03
CA SER A 100 28.90 33.61 9.12
C SER A 100 28.13 34.90 8.77
N GLU A 101 28.69 35.77 7.94
CA GLU A 101 28.06 36.99 7.47
C GLU A 101 26.86 36.71 6.54
N ALA A 102 27.01 35.77 5.61
CA ALA A 102 25.94 35.35 4.70
C ALA A 102 24.77 34.70 5.46
N LEU A 103 25.06 33.89 6.48
CA LEU A 103 24.05 33.26 7.33
C LEU A 103 23.25 34.29 8.14
N ARG A 104 23.93 35.27 8.75
CA ARG A 104 23.28 36.35 9.49
C ARG A 104 22.44 37.25 8.59
N ALA A 105 22.95 37.57 7.40
CA ALA A 105 22.21 38.37 6.41
C ALA A 105 20.94 37.66 5.91
N ALA A 106 20.93 36.32 5.92
CA ALA A 106 19.78 35.49 5.58
C ALA A 106 18.84 35.19 6.77
N GLY A 107 19.14 35.71 7.97
CA GLY A 107 18.34 35.48 9.17
C GLY A 107 18.37 34.03 9.68
N LEU A 108 19.39 33.25 9.30
CA LEU A 108 19.57 31.88 9.80
C LEU A 108 20.28 31.93 11.15
N GLU A 109 19.56 31.54 12.20
CA GLU A 109 20.16 31.27 13.51
C GLU A 109 20.81 29.87 13.51
N PRO A 110 21.86 29.65 14.32
CA PRO A 110 22.44 28.32 14.46
C PRO A 110 21.38 27.34 14.97
N PRO A 111 21.31 26.10 14.45
CA PRO A 111 20.40 25.12 14.99
C PRO A 111 20.70 24.86 16.47
N ALA A 112 19.64 24.65 17.25
CA ALA A 112 19.79 24.14 18.61
C ALA A 112 20.53 22.79 18.55
N PRO A 113 21.41 22.48 19.51
CA PRO A 113 21.99 21.14 19.61
C PRO A 113 20.86 20.10 19.65
N ARG A 114 21.11 18.92 19.06
CA ARG A 114 20.12 17.84 19.06
C ARG A 114 19.58 17.64 20.46
N GLY A 115 18.26 17.60 20.60
CA GLY A 115 17.64 17.27 21.87
C GLY A 115 18.03 15.85 22.29
N GLU A 116 18.08 15.57 23.58
CA GLU A 116 18.30 14.23 24.08
C GLU A 116 16.98 13.66 24.59
N ILE A 117 16.68 12.42 24.19
CA ILE A 117 15.61 11.63 24.80
C ILE A 117 16.25 10.42 25.46
N THR A 118 15.93 10.23 26.74
CA THR A 118 16.46 9.12 27.54
C THR A 118 15.65 7.85 27.29
N THR A 119 16.28 6.69 27.49
CA THR A 119 15.56 5.40 27.49
C THR A 119 14.45 5.35 28.55
N GLU A 120 14.64 6.04 29.68
CA GLU A 120 13.62 6.17 30.72
C GLU A 120 12.39 6.91 30.18
N GLN A 121 12.56 8.04 29.51
CA GLN A 121 11.45 8.77 28.87
C GLN A 121 10.75 7.91 27.81
N LEU A 122 11.50 7.17 26.99
CA LEU A 122 10.93 6.29 25.96
C LEU A 122 10.08 5.16 26.55
N THR A 123 10.36 4.71 27.78
CA THR A 123 9.71 3.56 28.42
C THR A 123 8.68 3.94 29.48
N THR A 124 8.50 5.23 29.77
CA THR A 124 7.62 5.70 30.84
C THR A 124 6.24 6.10 30.32
N LEU A 125 5.21 5.33 30.70
CA LEU A 125 3.81 5.73 30.59
C LEU A 125 3.46 6.63 31.79
N THR A 126 3.62 7.95 31.62
CA THR A 126 3.39 8.94 32.69
C THR A 126 1.97 8.90 33.26
N CYS A 127 0.99 8.48 32.44
CA CYS A 127 -0.39 8.30 32.90
C CYS A 127 -0.58 7.16 33.92
N LEU A 128 0.41 6.28 34.09
CA LEU A 128 0.35 5.15 35.02
C LEU A 128 1.10 5.40 36.34
N GLU A 129 1.94 6.43 36.47
CA GLU A 129 2.85 6.59 37.63
C GLU A 129 2.14 6.56 38.99
N ASN A 130 0.94 7.13 39.06
CA ASN A 130 0.17 7.25 40.31
C ASN A 130 -1.02 6.27 40.39
N VAL A 131 -1.06 5.26 39.51
CA VAL A 131 -2.18 4.30 39.44
C VAL A 131 -1.78 3.00 40.13
N GLY A 132 -2.51 2.65 41.20
CA GLY A 132 -2.30 1.43 41.98
C GLY A 132 -2.53 0.15 41.16
N GLU A 133 -1.97 -0.96 41.64
CA GLU A 133 -2.03 -2.26 40.96
C GLU A 133 -3.38 -2.99 41.12
N GLU A 134 -4.45 -2.33 41.54
CA GLU A 134 -5.73 -3.01 41.76
C GLU A 134 -6.47 -3.31 40.44
N ASP A 135 -6.20 -2.54 39.38
CA ASP A 135 -6.80 -2.71 38.06
C ASP A 135 -6.02 -3.74 37.21
N ASP A 136 -6.71 -4.81 36.79
CA ASP A 136 -6.11 -5.91 36.01
C ASP A 136 -5.60 -5.48 34.63
N LEU A 137 -6.21 -4.49 33.99
CA LEU A 137 -5.73 -3.96 32.71
C LEU A 137 -4.45 -3.14 32.92
N VAL A 138 -4.36 -2.36 33.99
CA VAL A 138 -3.15 -1.62 34.34
C VAL A 138 -1.99 -2.57 34.58
N LYS A 139 -2.20 -3.67 35.32
CA LYS A 139 -1.19 -4.73 35.49
C LYS A 139 -0.72 -5.30 34.15
N GLN A 140 -1.65 -5.62 33.26
CA GLN A 140 -1.31 -6.17 31.95
C GLN A 140 -0.52 -5.18 31.11
N ILE A 141 -0.90 -3.90 31.08
CA ILE A 141 -0.19 -2.86 30.33
C ILE A 141 1.24 -2.69 30.88
N ARG A 142 1.42 -2.67 32.20
CA ARG A 142 2.76 -2.63 32.81
C ARG A 142 3.60 -3.85 32.40
N ASN A 143 2.98 -5.04 32.36
CA ASN A 143 3.66 -6.26 31.91
C ASN A 143 4.02 -6.21 30.42
N ASP A 144 3.18 -5.62 29.57
CA ASP A 144 3.45 -5.49 28.14
C ASP A 144 4.65 -4.56 27.85
N MET A 145 4.92 -3.60 28.75
CA MET A 145 6.10 -2.73 28.70
C MET A 145 7.40 -3.43 29.12
N VAL A 146 7.34 -4.56 29.83
CA VAL A 146 8.54 -5.27 30.30
C VAL A 146 9.37 -5.75 29.12
N GLY A 147 10.64 -5.33 29.07
CA GLY A 147 11.58 -5.71 28.01
C GLY A 147 11.36 -4.98 26.68
N LYS A 148 10.51 -3.94 26.63
CA LYS A 148 10.35 -3.06 25.47
C LYS A 148 11.34 -1.91 25.53
N ALA A 149 11.86 -1.52 24.37
CA ALA A 149 12.74 -0.37 24.23
C ALA A 149 11.98 0.97 24.32
N SER A 150 10.68 0.97 24.02
CA SER A 150 9.84 2.16 24.09
C SER A 150 8.35 1.84 24.17
N VAL A 151 7.55 2.85 24.55
CA VAL A 151 6.08 2.79 24.49
C VAL A 151 5.60 2.59 23.05
N LEU A 152 6.28 3.16 22.05
CA LEU A 152 5.97 2.92 20.64
C LEU A 152 6.17 1.46 20.23
N GLU A 153 7.15 0.76 20.82
CA GLU A 153 7.34 -0.66 20.57
C GLU A 153 6.19 -1.51 21.11
N MET A 154 5.70 -1.20 22.32
CA MET A 154 4.48 -1.82 22.86
C MET A 154 3.27 -1.54 21.95
N MET A 155 3.11 -0.30 21.47
CA MET A 155 2.02 0.07 20.57
C MET A 155 2.12 -0.63 19.21
N ARG A 156 3.33 -0.86 18.70
CA ARG A 156 3.56 -1.67 17.49
C ARG A 156 3.13 -3.13 17.71
N ASP A 157 3.34 -3.68 18.90
CA ASP A 157 2.84 -5.02 19.20
C ASP A 157 1.31 -5.05 19.27
N TYR A 158 0.67 -4.05 19.86
CA TYR A 158 -0.79 -3.90 19.80
C TYR A 158 -1.30 -3.78 18.36
N MET A 159 -0.60 -3.04 17.50
CA MET A 159 -0.89 -2.95 16.07
C MET A 159 -0.85 -4.31 15.40
N ARG A 160 0.22 -5.08 15.63
CA ARG A 160 0.39 -6.42 15.07
C ARG A 160 -0.73 -7.36 15.54
N ASP A 161 -1.09 -7.29 16.82
CA ASP A 161 -2.17 -8.09 17.39
C ASP A 161 -3.55 -7.73 16.79
N LEU A 162 -3.72 -6.48 16.36
CA LEU A 162 -4.95 -5.97 15.73
C LEU A 162 -5.00 -6.16 14.21
N GLU A 163 -3.86 -6.37 13.54
CA GLU A 163 -3.72 -6.41 12.06
C GLU A 163 -4.68 -7.38 11.36
N HIS A 164 -5.10 -8.44 12.05
CA HIS A 164 -6.02 -9.46 11.53
C HIS A 164 -7.26 -9.68 12.41
N SER A 165 -7.46 -8.83 13.42
CA SER A 165 -8.59 -8.94 14.34
C SER A 165 -9.78 -8.13 13.85
N LEU A 166 -10.93 -8.78 13.65
CA LEU A 166 -12.23 -8.12 13.45
C LEU A 166 -12.99 -7.93 14.77
N ASN A 167 -12.36 -8.26 15.89
CA ASN A 167 -12.98 -8.13 17.21
C ASN A 167 -12.89 -6.67 17.68
N ASN A 168 -14.01 -5.95 17.66
CA ASN A 168 -14.11 -4.59 18.20
C ASN A 168 -13.79 -4.53 19.71
N ASP A 169 -13.87 -5.66 20.42
CA ASP A 169 -13.57 -5.80 21.85
C ASP A 169 -12.20 -6.47 22.12
N ALA A 170 -11.30 -6.49 21.14
CA ALA A 170 -9.98 -7.09 21.30
C ALA A 170 -9.22 -6.51 22.51
N LEU A 171 -8.36 -7.32 23.13
CA LEU A 171 -7.64 -6.90 24.32
C LEU A 171 -6.79 -5.61 24.12
N PRO A 172 -6.06 -5.42 22.99
CA PRO A 172 -5.33 -4.17 22.75
C PRO A 172 -6.25 -2.94 22.72
N PHE A 173 -7.46 -3.09 22.19
CA PHE A 173 -8.49 -2.05 22.18
C PHE A 173 -8.95 -1.66 23.57
N ARG A 174 -9.12 -2.63 24.48
CA ARG A 174 -9.46 -2.37 25.89
C ARG A 174 -8.30 -1.74 26.66
N LYS A 175 -7.06 -2.16 26.36
CA LYS A 175 -5.84 -1.58 26.95
C LYS A 175 -5.66 -0.12 26.53
N MET A 176 -5.85 0.19 25.24
CA MET A 176 -5.86 1.58 24.75
C MET A 176 -7.00 2.41 25.32
N ALA A 177 -8.20 1.85 25.48
CA ALA A 177 -9.29 2.53 26.19
C ALA A 177 -8.88 2.88 27.62
N LYS A 178 -8.20 1.97 28.33
CA LYS A 178 -7.71 2.23 29.69
C LYS A 178 -6.62 3.30 29.72
N LEU A 179 -5.68 3.27 28.78
CA LEU A 179 -4.67 4.33 28.63
C LEU A 179 -5.32 5.68 28.32
N PHE A 180 -6.38 5.70 27.51
CA PHE A 180 -7.13 6.92 27.20
C PHE A 180 -7.88 7.45 28.43
N GLU A 181 -8.48 6.56 29.23
CA GLU A 181 -9.13 6.90 30.50
C GLU A 181 -8.14 7.52 31.50
N LEU A 182 -6.91 7.02 31.55
CA LEU A 182 -5.88 7.48 32.50
C LEU A 182 -5.02 8.63 31.99
N GLY A 183 -5.03 8.90 30.68
CA GLY A 183 -4.19 9.93 30.06
C GLY A 183 -4.41 11.32 30.66
N GLN A 184 -3.44 12.22 30.49
CA GLN A 184 -3.53 13.60 30.96
C GLN A 184 -4.17 14.51 29.90
N THR A 185 -5.07 15.40 30.32
CA THR A 185 -5.58 16.48 29.48
C THR A 185 -4.53 17.58 29.35
N PHE A 186 -4.31 18.10 28.15
CA PHE A 186 -3.31 19.12 27.84
C PHE A 186 -3.97 20.32 27.14
N GLU A 187 -3.23 21.44 27.05
CA GLU A 187 -3.81 22.74 26.64
C GLU A 187 -3.39 23.21 25.25
N SER A 188 -2.25 22.74 24.73
CA SER A 188 -1.68 23.28 23.50
C SER A 188 -0.91 22.25 22.69
N LEU A 189 -1.01 22.37 21.37
CA LEU A 189 -0.13 21.74 20.38
C LEU A 189 0.29 22.80 19.37
N ASN A 190 1.51 22.72 18.86
CA ASN A 190 1.97 23.61 17.82
C ASN A 190 3.00 22.92 16.93
N GLY A 191 2.89 23.11 15.61
CA GLY A 191 3.77 22.46 14.65
C GLY A 191 3.27 21.08 14.24
N HIS A 192 4.20 20.27 13.73
CA HIS A 192 3.93 18.98 13.10
C HIS A 192 4.16 17.82 14.07
N TYR A 193 3.24 16.86 14.05
CA TYR A 193 3.30 15.64 14.82
C TYR A 193 3.08 14.46 13.88
N TYR A 194 4.04 13.55 13.84
CA TYR A 194 3.88 12.29 13.14
C TYR A 194 2.90 11.40 13.87
N GLY A 195 2.24 10.50 13.14
CA GLY A 195 1.24 9.62 13.71
C GLY A 195 1.14 8.25 13.08
N VAL A 196 0.66 7.30 13.87
CA VAL A 196 0.29 5.96 13.43
C VAL A 196 -1.12 5.63 13.92
N ALA A 197 -1.82 4.75 13.22
CA ALA A 197 -3.15 4.30 13.62
C ALA A 197 -3.06 2.87 14.18
N PRO A 198 -3.08 2.67 15.52
CA PRO A 198 -2.93 1.34 16.09
C PRO A 198 -3.99 0.33 15.67
N GLY A 199 -5.20 0.81 15.37
CA GLY A 199 -6.28 -0.02 14.86
C GLY A 199 -7.61 0.72 14.84
N LEU A 200 -8.47 0.35 13.90
CA LEU A 200 -9.81 0.89 13.72
C LEU A 200 -10.88 -0.17 13.94
N ARG A 201 -12.06 0.27 14.37
CA ARG A 201 -13.25 -0.54 14.67
C ARG A 201 -14.39 -0.17 13.73
N THR A 202 -15.40 -1.02 13.67
CA THR A 202 -16.64 -0.75 12.91
C THR A 202 -17.75 -0.06 13.72
N GLY A 203 -17.40 0.51 14.89
CA GLY A 203 -18.32 1.10 15.86
C GLY A 203 -18.66 0.14 17.02
N ASP A 204 -19.29 0.66 18.07
CA ASP A 204 -19.60 -0.09 19.31
C ASP A 204 -21.03 -0.69 19.33
N LEU A 205 -21.77 -0.65 18.21
CA LEU A 205 -23.13 -1.20 18.13
C LEU A 205 -23.15 -2.73 18.04
N HIS A 206 -24.12 -3.35 18.72
CA HIS A 206 -24.41 -4.80 18.64
C HIS A 206 -25.72 -5.08 17.89
N GLY A 207 -25.83 -6.23 17.21
CA GLY A 207 -27.06 -6.69 16.55
C GLY A 207 -27.22 -6.22 15.09
N VAL A 208 -28.44 -6.20 14.56
CA VAL A 208 -28.74 -5.91 13.13
C VAL A 208 -28.34 -4.48 12.72
N ALA A 209 -28.30 -3.53 13.67
CA ALA A 209 -27.81 -2.17 13.45
C ALA A 209 -26.28 -2.09 13.26
N ALA A 210 -25.51 -3.11 13.65
CA ALA A 210 -24.07 -3.21 13.39
C ALA A 210 -23.76 -3.33 11.89
N GLU A 211 -24.72 -3.79 11.07
CA GLU A 211 -24.55 -3.91 9.62
C GLU A 211 -24.46 -2.54 8.92
N TYR A 212 -25.09 -1.49 9.46
CA TYR A 212 -25.00 -0.12 8.95
C TYR A 212 -23.72 0.60 9.42
N GLY A 213 -23.28 0.40 10.67
CA GLY A 213 -21.99 0.89 11.18
C GLY A 213 -20.78 0.24 10.47
N ASN A 214 -20.94 -1.03 10.07
CA ASN A 214 -19.99 -1.75 9.24
C ASN A 214 -19.75 -1.10 7.87
N LEU A 215 -20.70 -0.37 7.27
CA LEU A 215 -20.46 0.22 5.95
C LEU A 215 -19.40 1.33 6.01
N MET A 216 -19.48 2.21 7.01
CA MET A 216 -18.47 3.26 7.25
C MET A 216 -17.19 2.70 7.84
N GLY A 217 -17.30 1.70 8.73
CA GLY A 217 -16.16 0.96 9.27
C GLY A 217 -15.41 0.12 8.23
N VAL A 218 -16.09 -0.36 7.18
CA VAL A 218 -15.46 -1.05 6.03
C VAL A 218 -14.77 -0.03 5.12
N ILE A 219 -15.37 1.14 4.87
CA ILE A 219 -14.73 2.22 4.10
C ILE A 219 -13.46 2.72 4.80
N TRP A 220 -13.46 2.79 6.13
CA TRP A 220 -12.33 3.30 6.92
C TRP A 220 -11.30 2.22 7.30
N GLY A 221 -11.75 1.03 7.71
CA GLY A 221 -10.90 -0.13 7.97
C GLY A 221 -10.18 -0.62 6.71
N SER A 222 -10.75 -0.43 5.51
CA SER A 222 -10.07 -0.71 4.24
C SER A 222 -9.08 0.38 3.79
N ALA A 223 -9.16 1.59 4.35
CA ALA A 223 -8.28 2.71 4.03
C ALA A 223 -6.98 2.75 4.87
N VAL A 224 -6.93 1.99 5.97
CA VAL A 224 -5.88 2.13 7.00
C VAL A 224 -5.20 0.80 7.37
N VAL A 225 -5.82 -0.35 7.10
CA VAL A 225 -5.21 -1.65 7.41
C VAL A 225 -4.29 -2.08 6.26
N GLY A 226 -2.98 -1.89 6.46
CA GLY A 226 -1.91 -2.47 5.63
C GLY A 226 -0.75 -1.53 5.34
N VAL A 227 -1.05 -0.26 5.03
CA VAL A 227 -0.12 0.90 5.06
C VAL A 227 -1.04 2.11 5.14
N CYS A 228 -1.19 2.73 6.31
CA CYS A 228 -1.99 3.94 6.44
C CYS A 228 -1.26 5.07 5.70
N PRO A 229 -1.88 5.72 4.68
CA PRO A 229 -1.24 6.86 4.04
C PRO A 229 -1.15 8.06 4.98
N TRP A 230 -1.90 8.07 6.09
CA TRP A 230 -1.85 9.13 7.09
C TRP A 230 -0.51 9.10 7.83
N SER A 231 0.20 10.22 7.76
CA SER A 231 1.53 10.38 8.36
C SER A 231 1.54 11.31 9.56
N GLY A 232 0.43 11.99 9.86
CA GLY A 232 0.33 12.81 11.07
C GLY A 232 -0.61 14.02 10.93
N LYS A 233 -0.46 14.97 11.86
CA LYS A 233 -1.27 16.19 11.95
C LYS A 233 -0.38 17.39 12.29
N SER A 234 -0.73 18.56 11.76
CA SER A 234 -0.15 19.83 12.20
C SER A 234 -1.18 20.73 12.85
N TYR A 235 -0.71 21.59 13.75
CA TYR A 235 -1.52 22.50 14.54
C TYR A 235 -0.93 23.91 14.50
N THR A 236 -1.81 24.89 14.31
CA THR A 236 -1.47 26.32 14.37
C THR A 236 -2.52 27.03 15.22
N GLU A 237 -2.11 27.88 16.16
CA GLU A 237 -3.05 28.69 16.94
C GLU A 237 -3.88 29.60 16.02
N MET A 238 -5.21 29.62 16.22
CA MET A 238 -6.10 30.45 15.40
C MET A 238 -5.93 31.93 15.74
N THR A 239 -5.90 32.78 14.71
CA THR A 239 -6.04 34.22 14.92
C THR A 239 -7.46 34.56 15.39
N PRO A 240 -7.68 35.73 16.03
CA PRO A 240 -9.03 36.15 16.43
C PRO A 240 -10.06 36.10 15.30
N GLU A 241 -9.65 36.46 14.08
CA GLU A 241 -10.49 36.43 12.88
C GLU A 241 -10.84 35.00 12.46
N ASP A 242 -9.84 34.11 12.36
CA ASP A 242 -10.04 32.70 11.96
C ASP A 242 -10.91 31.97 13.00
N ARG A 243 -10.70 32.28 14.28
CA ARG A 243 -11.49 31.77 15.40
C ARG A 243 -12.95 32.22 15.30
N ALA A 244 -13.20 33.51 15.06
CA ALA A 244 -14.55 34.06 14.92
C ALA A 244 -15.29 33.45 13.72
N GLN A 245 -14.57 33.16 12.63
CA GLN A 245 -15.13 32.50 11.46
C GLN A 245 -15.49 31.04 11.74
N ILE A 246 -14.53 30.23 12.21
CA ILE A 246 -14.71 28.77 12.26
C ILE A 246 -15.58 28.32 13.44
N VAL A 247 -15.27 28.81 14.64
CA VAL A 247 -15.94 28.37 15.87
C VAL A 247 -16.90 29.41 16.43
N GLY A 248 -16.80 30.68 16.01
CA GLY A 248 -17.66 31.76 16.48
C GLY A 248 -17.70 31.83 18.02
N SER A 249 -18.91 31.88 18.58
CA SER A 249 -19.14 31.89 20.04
C SER A 249 -19.35 30.49 20.64
N SER A 250 -19.08 29.39 19.91
CA SER A 250 -19.27 28.02 20.42
C SER A 250 -18.20 27.55 21.39
N VAL A 251 -17.07 28.25 21.43
CA VAL A 251 -15.99 28.02 22.37
C VAL A 251 -15.85 29.29 23.23
N PRO A 252 -15.65 29.18 24.56
CA PRO A 252 -15.33 30.33 25.42
C PRO A 252 -14.04 31.05 24.99
N GLU A 253 -13.94 32.36 25.23
CA GLU A 253 -12.81 33.19 24.77
C GLU A 253 -11.49 32.84 25.47
N GLU A 254 -11.55 32.35 26.72
CA GLU A 254 -10.41 31.92 27.51
C GLU A 254 -9.78 30.61 27.02
N ILE A 255 -10.50 29.83 26.21
CA ILE A 255 -10.00 28.58 25.65
C ILE A 255 -9.31 28.86 24.32
N LYS A 256 -8.01 28.52 24.27
CA LYS A 256 -7.23 28.55 23.03
C LYS A 256 -7.77 27.55 22.01
N VAL A 257 -7.83 27.98 20.76
CA VAL A 257 -8.32 27.18 19.64
C VAL A 257 -7.23 27.10 18.59
N TYR A 258 -7.02 25.89 18.07
CA TYR A 258 -6.01 25.58 17.09
C TYR A 258 -6.68 25.13 15.80
N ARG A 259 -6.19 25.63 14.67
CA ARG A 259 -6.49 25.07 13.36
C ARG A 259 -5.56 23.91 13.11
N GLY A 260 -6.14 22.76 12.79
CA GLY A 260 -5.37 21.58 12.42
C GLY A 260 -5.67 21.09 11.01
N ILE A 261 -4.76 20.25 10.52
CA ILE A 261 -4.82 19.60 9.21
C ILE A 261 -4.14 18.24 9.29
N ASN A 262 -4.63 17.27 8.51
CA ASN A 262 -3.99 15.96 8.38
C ASN A 262 -2.98 15.93 7.22
N HIS A 263 -1.95 15.11 7.37
CA HIS A 263 -0.88 14.90 6.39
C HIS A 263 -0.88 13.46 5.90
N PHE A 264 -0.52 13.28 4.63
CA PHE A 264 -0.51 11.98 3.98
C PHE A 264 0.71 11.79 3.06
N ASN A 265 1.30 10.60 3.10
CA ASN A 265 2.37 10.17 2.19
C ASN A 265 1.77 9.52 0.94
N ARG A 266 2.48 9.58 -0.19
CA ARG A 266 2.07 8.89 -1.42
C ARG A 266 2.72 7.51 -1.46
N ILE A 267 1.90 6.46 -1.42
CA ILE A 267 2.44 5.09 -1.53
C ILE A 267 2.70 4.80 -3.02
N GLU A 268 3.92 5.08 -3.50
CA GLU A 268 4.32 4.91 -4.90
C GLU A 268 4.55 3.44 -5.30
N HIS A 269 4.53 2.50 -4.35
CA HIS A 269 4.86 1.09 -4.58
C HIS A 269 3.71 0.09 -4.34
N ALA A 270 2.50 0.57 -4.11
CA ALA A 270 1.30 -0.27 -4.03
C ALA A 270 0.31 0.11 -5.15
N PRO A 271 -0.09 -0.80 -6.05
CA PRO A 271 -1.13 -0.57 -7.07
C PRO A 271 -2.49 -0.14 -6.48
N VAL A 272 -2.64 -0.26 -5.15
CA VAL A 272 -3.81 0.13 -4.35
C VAL A 272 -4.09 1.64 -4.38
N ASN A 273 -3.13 2.49 -4.76
CA ASN A 273 -3.19 3.89 -4.35
C ASN A 273 -3.79 4.90 -5.33
N ILE A 274 -4.00 4.62 -6.61
CA ILE A 274 -4.58 5.65 -7.50
C ILE A 274 -6.06 5.86 -7.19
N ALA A 275 -6.83 4.78 -6.95
CA ALA A 275 -8.25 4.86 -6.62
C ALA A 275 -8.48 5.30 -5.16
N LEU A 276 -7.68 4.82 -4.20
CA LEU A 276 -7.76 5.24 -2.79
C LEU A 276 -7.32 6.70 -2.64
N THR A 277 -6.21 7.11 -3.26
CA THR A 277 -5.80 8.53 -3.26
C THR A 277 -6.83 9.38 -3.99
N SER A 278 -7.45 8.92 -5.08
CA SER A 278 -8.53 9.68 -5.75
C SER A 278 -9.80 9.79 -4.89
N LEU A 279 -10.18 8.73 -4.16
CA LEU A 279 -11.33 8.72 -3.26
C LEU A 279 -11.07 9.57 -2.00
N LEU A 280 -9.89 9.44 -1.40
CA LEU A 280 -9.42 10.28 -0.28
C LEU A 280 -9.25 11.74 -0.74
N THR A 281 -8.71 12.00 -1.93
CA THR A 281 -8.58 13.34 -2.52
C THR A 281 -9.95 13.96 -2.78
N PHE A 282 -10.93 13.18 -3.24
CA PHE A 282 -12.30 13.63 -3.43
C PHE A 282 -13.03 13.89 -2.10
N MET A 283 -12.92 12.98 -1.12
CA MET A 283 -13.59 13.09 0.18
C MET A 283 -12.94 14.11 1.13
N TRP A 284 -11.61 14.28 1.07
CA TRP A 284 -10.85 15.14 2.00
C TRP A 284 -10.31 16.41 1.36
N HIS A 285 -10.60 16.64 0.08
CA HIS A 285 -10.07 17.77 -0.68
C HIS A 285 -8.54 17.90 -0.55
N LEU A 286 -7.84 16.76 -0.68
CA LEU A 286 -6.39 16.74 -0.53
C LEU A 286 -5.72 17.66 -1.54
N LYS A 287 -4.77 18.45 -1.07
CA LYS A 287 -3.93 19.33 -1.88
C LYS A 287 -2.48 18.91 -1.70
N HIS A 288 -1.67 19.10 -2.74
CA HIS A 288 -0.22 18.92 -2.60
C HIS A 288 0.33 19.85 -1.53
N ALA A 289 1.18 19.28 -0.67
CA ALA A 289 1.95 20.02 0.30
C ALA A 289 2.94 20.96 -0.41
N PRO A 290 3.25 22.14 0.16
CA PRO A 290 4.37 22.96 -0.31
C PRO A 290 5.67 22.15 -0.38
N GLN A 291 6.52 22.40 -1.37
CA GLN A 291 7.78 21.65 -1.54
C GLN A 291 8.69 21.71 -0.31
N VAL A 292 8.69 22.84 0.40
CA VAL A 292 9.47 22.99 1.65
C VAL A 292 8.99 22.03 2.75
N ASP A 293 7.68 21.78 2.82
CA ASP A 293 7.07 20.86 3.79
C ASP A 293 7.35 19.41 3.41
N GLN A 294 7.32 19.09 2.10
CA GLN A 294 7.68 17.76 1.60
C GLN A 294 9.13 17.42 1.97
N LEU A 295 10.06 18.36 1.75
CA LEU A 295 11.47 18.17 2.09
C LEU A 295 11.70 18.10 3.61
N LYS A 296 10.95 18.90 4.38
CA LYS A 296 11.13 18.98 5.84
C LYS A 296 10.49 17.80 6.58
N TYR A 297 9.29 17.38 6.18
CA TYR A 297 8.46 16.43 6.92
C TYR A 297 8.12 15.14 6.15
N GLY A 298 8.41 15.06 4.86
CA GLY A 298 8.23 13.85 4.05
C GLY A 298 6.80 13.59 3.55
N TYR A 299 5.79 14.33 4.04
CA TYR A 299 4.41 14.18 3.55
C TYR A 299 4.17 14.90 2.23
N GLU A 300 3.27 14.36 1.40
CA GLU A 300 3.00 14.88 0.05
C GLU A 300 1.64 15.57 -0.09
N LEU A 301 0.66 15.18 0.74
CA LEU A 301 -0.73 15.63 0.64
C LEU A 301 -1.23 16.16 1.98
N ASN A 302 -2.05 17.20 1.90
CA ASN A 302 -2.63 17.93 3.02
C ASN A 302 -4.16 17.99 2.87
N GLY A 303 -4.91 17.71 3.94
CA GLY A 303 -6.36 17.97 3.93
C GLY A 303 -7.07 17.52 5.20
N GLY A 304 -8.41 17.59 5.17
CA GLY A 304 -9.26 17.36 6.35
C GLY A 304 -8.93 18.30 7.50
N HIS A 305 -9.39 19.55 7.39
CA HIS A 305 -9.16 20.57 8.42
C HIS A 305 -10.01 20.30 9.66
N PHE A 306 -9.55 20.75 10.82
CA PHE A 306 -10.30 20.64 12.08
C PHE A 306 -10.03 21.81 13.00
N ALA A 307 -10.98 22.10 13.89
CA ALA A 307 -10.80 23.01 15.01
C ALA A 307 -10.49 22.18 16.26
N ALA A 308 -9.33 22.41 16.87
CA ALA A 308 -8.88 21.68 18.04
C ALA A 308 -8.85 22.58 19.29
N HIS A 309 -9.43 22.12 20.39
CA HIS A 309 -9.44 22.83 21.66
C HIS A 309 -9.77 21.89 22.81
N ARG A 310 -9.49 22.32 24.04
CA ARG A 310 -9.92 21.58 25.23
C ARG A 310 -11.44 21.64 25.39
N ALA A 311 -12.06 20.51 25.64
CA ALA A 311 -13.51 20.38 25.84
C ALA A 311 -13.88 19.09 26.59
N PRO A 312 -15.11 18.98 27.10
CA PRO A 312 -15.65 17.70 27.56
C PRO A 312 -15.75 16.72 26.39
N SER A 313 -15.48 15.44 26.67
CA SER A 313 -15.65 14.36 25.72
C SER A 313 -17.10 14.28 25.25
N VAL A 314 -17.29 14.11 23.94
CA VAL A 314 -18.58 13.82 23.30
C VAL A 314 -18.90 12.32 23.34
N TYR A 315 -17.94 11.47 23.71
CA TYR A 315 -18.14 10.04 23.86
C TYR A 315 -18.55 9.68 25.28
N HIS A 316 -19.74 9.08 25.41
CA HIS A 316 -20.31 8.72 26.71
C HIS A 316 -19.49 7.69 27.50
N GLY A 317 -18.67 6.86 26.80
CA GLY A 317 -17.85 5.83 27.44
C GLY A 317 -16.62 6.38 28.17
N THR A 318 -16.25 7.64 27.95
CA THR A 318 -15.11 8.29 28.62
C THR A 318 -15.48 9.73 29.05
N PRO A 319 -16.34 9.92 30.07
CA PRO A 319 -16.79 11.24 30.51
C PRO A 319 -15.65 11.99 31.23
N ARG A 320 -14.83 12.69 30.45
CA ARG A 320 -13.67 13.46 30.92
C ARG A 320 -13.41 14.67 30.03
N GLU A 321 -12.56 15.58 30.50
CA GLU A 321 -11.98 16.61 29.65
C GLU A 321 -10.92 16.01 28.72
N VAL A 322 -10.94 16.43 27.47
CA VAL A 322 -10.06 15.95 26.39
C VAL A 322 -9.58 17.13 25.54
N PHE A 323 -8.56 16.89 24.73
CA PHE A 323 -8.25 17.79 23.62
C PHE A 323 -9.03 17.33 22.38
N ARG A 324 -10.12 18.04 22.06
CA ARG A 324 -11.10 17.65 21.04
C ARG A 324 -10.74 18.29 19.70
N LEU A 325 -10.75 17.49 18.64
CA LEU A 325 -10.52 17.89 17.25
C LEU A 325 -11.83 17.73 16.50
N ASN A 326 -12.49 18.84 16.20
CA ASN A 326 -13.80 18.85 15.57
C ASN A 326 -13.71 19.18 14.08
N TYR A 327 -14.03 18.20 13.23
CA TYR A 327 -14.02 18.32 11.78
C TYR A 327 -15.35 18.85 11.21
N ARG A 328 -16.38 19.01 12.06
CA ARG A 328 -17.75 19.22 11.64
C ARG A 328 -18.11 20.69 11.38
N HIS A 329 -17.24 21.63 11.76
CA HIS A 329 -17.49 23.07 11.53
C HIS A 329 -17.58 23.36 10.03
N HIS A 330 -18.68 23.99 9.61
CA HIS A 330 -18.98 24.21 8.20
C HIS A 330 -17.93 25.03 7.46
N GLU A 331 -17.36 26.03 8.11
CA GLU A 331 -16.33 26.90 7.54
C GLU A 331 -15.01 26.17 7.26
N LEU A 332 -14.83 24.95 7.76
CA LEU A 332 -13.68 24.10 7.42
C LEU A 332 -13.79 23.49 6.01
N GLY A 333 -14.99 23.47 5.42
CA GLY A 333 -15.22 22.97 4.06
C GLY A 333 -15.03 21.45 3.89
N ASN A 334 -15.17 20.68 4.97
CA ASN A 334 -15.04 19.22 4.92
C ASN A 334 -16.28 18.56 4.30
N ASN A 335 -16.06 17.55 3.45
CA ASN A 335 -17.12 16.68 2.93
C ASN A 335 -17.30 15.43 3.81
N PRO A 336 -18.43 14.72 3.65
CA PRO A 336 -18.55 13.36 4.16
C PRO A 336 -17.37 12.46 3.74
N PRO A 337 -16.83 11.64 4.66
CA PRO A 337 -17.30 11.46 6.03
C PRO A 337 -16.69 12.40 7.09
N LEU A 338 -15.74 13.28 6.73
CA LEU A 338 -15.02 14.11 7.71
C LEU A 338 -15.94 15.09 8.45
N ASN A 339 -16.99 15.59 7.81
CA ASN A 339 -17.99 16.43 8.50
C ASN A 339 -18.84 15.67 9.55
N TYR A 340 -18.61 14.37 9.73
CA TYR A 340 -19.17 13.54 10.79
C TYR A 340 -18.16 13.17 11.89
N LEU A 341 -16.89 13.56 11.71
CA LEU A 341 -15.80 13.13 12.55
C LEU A 341 -15.55 14.10 13.73
N VAL A 342 -15.31 13.54 14.90
CA VAL A 342 -14.67 14.19 16.04
C VAL A 342 -13.59 13.26 16.54
N ASP A 343 -12.36 13.75 16.64
CA ASP A 343 -11.30 13.05 17.33
C ASP A 343 -11.13 13.63 18.74
N GLU A 344 -10.67 12.82 19.68
CA GLU A 344 -10.37 13.28 21.04
C GLU A 344 -9.02 12.73 21.47
N MET A 345 -8.23 13.53 22.17
CA MET A 345 -6.86 13.18 22.53
C MET A 345 -6.56 13.39 24.00
N VAL A 346 -5.66 12.55 24.51
CA VAL A 346 -5.03 12.67 25.82
C VAL A 346 -3.53 12.36 25.68
N ARG A 347 -2.72 12.87 26.61
CA ARG A 347 -1.29 12.56 26.69
C ARG A 347 -1.07 11.32 27.56
N ILE A 348 -0.38 10.30 27.05
CA ILE A 348 -0.15 9.02 27.77
C ILE A 348 1.30 8.83 28.22
N ALA A 349 2.24 9.49 27.54
CA ALA A 349 3.64 9.63 27.93
C ALA A 349 4.12 11.02 27.52
N ASP A 350 5.30 11.44 27.98
CA ASP A 350 5.85 12.74 27.61
C ASP A 350 6.06 12.82 26.09
N GLY A 351 5.49 13.85 25.45
CA GLY A 351 5.47 13.99 23.99
C GLY A 351 4.71 12.91 23.19
N LEU A 352 3.93 12.03 23.83
CA LEU A 352 3.14 10.97 23.17
C LEU A 352 1.66 11.06 23.52
N TYR A 353 0.83 11.18 22.49
CA TYR A 353 -0.60 11.43 22.58
C TYR A 353 -1.39 10.26 22.01
N LEU A 354 -2.38 9.79 22.76
CA LEU A 354 -3.34 8.78 22.32
C LEU A 354 -4.65 9.47 21.97
N GLY A 355 -5.09 9.27 20.74
CA GLY A 355 -6.34 9.78 20.21
C GLY A 355 -7.37 8.66 20.00
N GLN A 356 -8.64 8.97 20.21
CA GLN A 356 -9.78 8.15 19.79
C GLN A 356 -10.53 8.81 18.63
N VAL A 357 -11.05 7.98 17.73
CA VAL A 357 -11.76 8.40 16.51
C VAL A 357 -13.26 8.21 16.72
N LEU A 358 -14.06 9.27 16.61
CA LEU A 358 -15.49 9.22 16.88
C LEU A 358 -16.32 9.72 15.70
N PHE A 359 -17.31 8.95 15.28
CA PHE A 359 -18.26 9.38 14.24
C PHE A 359 -19.67 9.53 14.81
N THR A 360 -20.35 10.60 14.41
CA THR A 360 -21.80 10.73 14.59
C THR A 360 -22.50 9.64 13.77
N THR A 361 -23.53 9.02 14.33
CA THR A 361 -24.36 8.06 13.60
C THR A 361 -25.80 8.51 13.40
N ASP A 362 -26.20 9.58 14.09
CA ASP A 362 -27.50 10.22 13.89
C ASP A 362 -27.36 11.58 13.21
N HIS A 363 -28.49 12.08 12.68
CA HIS A 363 -28.59 13.41 12.06
C HIS A 363 -27.55 13.69 10.95
N LEU A 364 -27.14 12.65 10.20
CA LEU A 364 -26.10 12.72 9.15
C LEU A 364 -26.43 13.70 8.00
N PHE A 365 -27.71 13.96 7.75
CA PHE A 365 -28.15 14.87 6.70
C PHE A 365 -28.45 16.28 7.20
N GLU A 366 -28.28 16.54 8.50
CA GLU A 366 -28.50 17.84 9.10
C GLU A 366 -27.21 18.67 9.14
N ARG A 367 -27.39 19.99 9.13
CA ARG A 367 -26.29 20.93 9.37
C ARG A 367 -25.80 20.75 10.81
N TYR A 368 -24.49 20.68 11.01
CA TYR A 368 -23.91 20.59 12.34
C TYR A 368 -24.17 21.90 13.11
N ASP A 369 -24.73 21.75 14.30
CA ASP A 369 -24.96 22.83 15.25
C ASP A 369 -23.97 22.69 16.41
N PRO A 370 -22.97 23.59 16.53
CA PRO A 370 -21.98 23.52 17.58
C PRO A 370 -22.53 23.89 18.97
N GLN A 371 -23.76 24.41 19.06
CA GLN A 371 -24.44 24.74 20.32
C GLN A 371 -25.39 23.63 20.80
N ALA A 372 -25.67 22.63 19.95
CA ALA A 372 -26.51 21.51 20.32
C ALA A 372 -25.80 20.60 21.35
N ASP A 373 -26.58 19.96 22.21
CA ASP A 373 -26.08 18.92 23.10
C ASP A 373 -25.37 17.83 22.27
N PRO A 374 -24.09 17.48 22.55
CA PRO A 374 -23.38 16.44 21.83
C PRO A 374 -24.11 15.09 21.78
N ALA A 375 -24.91 14.77 22.81
CA ALA A 375 -25.71 13.55 22.85
C ALA A 375 -26.73 13.45 21.69
N ARG A 376 -27.14 14.59 21.11
CA ARG A 376 -28.01 14.65 19.92
C ARG A 376 -27.45 13.81 18.76
N TYR A 377 -26.14 13.82 18.58
CA TYR A 377 -25.50 13.28 17.39
C TYR A 377 -25.14 11.79 17.49
N HIS A 378 -25.21 11.23 18.70
CA HIS A 378 -24.86 9.83 18.99
C HIS A 378 -23.48 9.42 18.39
N TYR A 379 -22.43 9.68 19.15
CA TYR A 379 -21.07 9.36 18.73
C TYR A 379 -20.67 7.92 19.07
N GLN A 380 -20.09 7.22 18.08
CA GLN A 380 -19.54 5.87 18.24
C GLN A 380 -18.02 5.87 18.10
N HIS A 381 -17.37 4.92 18.76
CA HIS A 381 -15.92 4.78 18.76
C HIS A 381 -15.43 3.89 17.60
N PHE A 382 -14.59 4.47 16.74
CA PHE A 382 -14.06 3.83 15.53
C PHE A 382 -12.58 3.48 15.62
N GLY A 383 -11.95 3.60 16.79
CA GLY A 383 -10.58 3.13 17.04
C GLY A 383 -9.67 4.21 17.60
N TYR A 384 -8.37 3.98 17.50
CA TYR A 384 -7.35 4.85 18.08
C TYR A 384 -6.30 5.28 17.05
N PHE A 385 -5.67 6.42 17.33
CA PHE A 385 -4.46 6.89 16.67
C PHE A 385 -3.44 7.36 17.71
N LEU A 386 -2.17 7.40 17.34
CA LEU A 386 -1.10 7.99 18.13
C LEU A 386 -0.56 9.21 17.39
N LEU A 387 -0.21 10.24 18.14
CA LEU A 387 0.64 11.33 17.67
C LEU A 387 1.83 11.47 18.61
N PHE A 388 2.98 11.82 18.06
CA PHE A 388 4.18 11.99 18.85
C PHE A 388 4.99 13.21 18.42
N GLU A 389 5.67 13.82 19.40
CA GLU A 389 6.54 14.97 19.22
C GLU A 389 7.84 14.59 18.49
N GLU A 390 8.53 15.61 18.02
CA GLU A 390 9.80 15.50 17.28
C GLU A 390 10.88 14.69 18.03
N SER A 391 10.83 14.69 19.36
CA SER A 391 11.72 13.88 20.22
C SER A 391 11.58 12.38 20.03
N TRP A 392 10.46 11.90 19.49
CA TRP A 392 10.20 10.49 19.23
C TRP A 392 10.57 10.07 17.79
N ASN A 393 10.95 11.01 16.91
CA ASN A 393 11.15 10.75 15.48
C ASN A 393 12.24 9.69 15.22
N VAL A 394 13.30 9.66 16.04
CA VAL A 394 14.36 8.65 15.95
C VAL A 394 13.82 7.23 16.18
N GLU A 395 12.96 7.05 17.18
CA GLU A 395 12.36 5.76 17.52
C GLU A 395 11.23 5.39 16.55
N ALA A 396 10.44 6.38 16.13
CA ALA A 396 9.40 6.20 15.13
C ALA A 396 9.98 5.74 13.78
N ARG A 397 11.10 6.31 13.33
CA ARG A 397 11.78 5.89 12.10
C ARG A 397 12.28 4.45 12.16
N ARG A 398 12.74 4.00 13.34
CA ARG A 398 13.16 2.61 13.57
C ARG A 398 11.98 1.63 13.52
N LEU A 399 10.84 1.99 14.10
CA LEU A 399 9.69 1.10 14.28
C LEU A 399 8.68 1.14 13.12
N PHE A 400 8.57 2.28 12.45
CA PHE A 400 7.56 2.59 11.44
C PHE A 400 8.20 3.16 10.16
N PRO A 401 9.02 2.36 9.44
CA PRO A 401 9.74 2.85 8.26
C PRO A 401 8.82 3.39 7.15
N PHE A 402 7.54 2.98 7.13
CA PHE A 402 6.53 3.47 6.19
C PHE A 402 6.16 4.95 6.38
N LEU A 403 6.52 5.58 7.50
CA LEU A 403 6.30 7.01 7.70
C LEU A 403 7.28 7.87 6.89
N GLU A 404 8.38 7.28 6.38
CA GLU A 404 9.37 7.95 5.55
C GLU A 404 9.90 9.26 6.17
N VAL A 405 10.08 9.27 7.50
CA VAL A 405 10.57 10.43 8.27
C VAL A 405 11.95 10.86 7.73
N PRO A 406 12.09 12.07 7.15
CA PRO A 406 13.36 12.53 6.59
C PRO A 406 14.45 12.72 7.66
N ASP A 407 15.72 12.65 7.27
CA ASP A 407 16.85 12.94 8.17
C ASP A 407 16.75 14.32 8.81
N ALA A 408 16.28 15.31 8.05
CA ALA A 408 16.07 16.68 8.54
C ALA A 408 14.99 16.81 9.64
N ALA A 409 14.08 15.84 9.75
CA ALA A 409 13.07 15.78 10.82
C ALA A 409 13.58 15.07 12.09
N VAL A 410 14.77 14.46 12.04
CA VAL A 410 15.38 13.80 13.21
C VAL A 410 16.32 14.79 13.91
N THR A 411 15.82 15.43 14.95
CA THR A 411 16.57 16.43 15.72
C THR A 411 16.98 15.94 17.11
N THR A 412 16.78 14.66 17.41
CA THR A 412 17.10 14.08 18.72
C THR A 412 17.95 12.81 18.63
N ASN A 413 18.77 12.58 19.67
CA ASN A 413 19.54 11.36 19.86
C ASN A 413 19.00 10.58 21.07
N ILE A 414 19.03 9.24 21.00
CA ILE A 414 18.76 8.37 22.15
C ILE A 414 20.04 8.22 22.96
N VAL A 415 19.99 8.56 24.26
CA VAL A 415 21.13 8.43 25.18
C VAL A 415 20.85 7.32 26.19
N GLY A 416 21.72 6.29 26.23
CA GLY A 416 21.66 5.17 27.17
C GLY A 416 22.80 4.16 26.99
N ASP A 417 23.26 3.55 28.10
CA ASP A 417 24.34 2.56 28.10
C ASP A 417 23.90 1.21 27.50
N GLY A 418 24.44 0.87 26.33
CA GLY A 418 24.64 -0.51 25.85
C GLY A 418 23.49 -1.17 25.07
N ALA A 419 23.67 -1.32 23.74
CA ALA A 419 23.87 -2.62 23.08
C ALA A 419 23.73 -2.52 21.55
N SER A 420 24.71 -3.09 20.87
CA SER A 420 24.76 -3.38 19.44
C SER A 420 24.47 -4.87 19.19
N ALA A 421 24.01 -5.16 17.97
CA ALA A 421 24.09 -6.42 17.20
C ALA A 421 22.90 -7.41 17.23
N LEU A 422 22.50 -7.82 16.01
CA LEU A 422 22.07 -9.14 15.48
C LEU A 422 21.01 -8.93 14.37
N ALA A 423 21.01 -9.54 13.19
CA ALA A 423 21.93 -10.43 12.48
C ALA A 423 21.47 -10.55 11.01
N SER A 424 22.40 -10.89 10.11
CA SER A 424 22.18 -11.20 8.70
C SER A 424 22.45 -12.69 8.38
N ASN A 425 21.89 -13.13 7.24
CA ASN A 425 22.27 -14.26 6.35
C ASN A 425 21.56 -15.64 6.43
N ALA A 426 20.98 -16.03 5.28
CA ALA A 426 20.85 -17.38 4.70
C ALA A 426 20.40 -17.21 3.22
N ASN A 427 20.74 -17.99 2.17
CA ASN A 427 21.62 -19.14 1.93
C ASN A 427 21.81 -19.27 0.40
N ALA A 428 23.00 -19.68 -0.07
CA ALA A 428 23.42 -19.65 -1.48
C ALA A 428 23.32 -21.00 -2.24
N SER A 429 22.30 -21.83 -1.99
CA SER A 429 22.12 -23.12 -2.70
C SER A 429 20.76 -23.30 -3.37
N GLN A 430 19.95 -22.24 -3.45
CA GLN A 430 18.62 -22.24 -4.07
C GLN A 430 18.61 -21.55 -5.46
N GLN A 431 19.73 -20.94 -5.88
CA GLN A 431 19.79 -20.03 -7.03
C GLN A 431 19.61 -20.69 -8.40
N SER A 432 19.90 -21.99 -8.60
CA SER A 432 19.85 -22.57 -9.96
C SER A 432 18.44 -22.83 -10.48
N LYS A 433 17.46 -23.17 -9.62
CA LYS A 433 16.06 -23.42 -10.05
C LYS A 433 15.42 -22.16 -10.63
N PHE A 434 15.71 -21.01 -10.03
CA PHE A 434 15.01 -19.76 -10.31
C PHE A 434 15.55 -19.00 -11.54
N THR A 435 16.67 -19.45 -12.11
CA THR A 435 17.33 -18.82 -13.26
C THR A 435 17.27 -19.65 -14.54
N THR A 436 16.78 -20.90 -14.48
CA THR A 436 16.84 -21.85 -15.60
C THR A 436 15.46 -22.13 -16.20
N LEU A 437 15.30 -21.83 -17.49
CA LEU A 437 14.09 -22.16 -18.26
C LEU A 437 14.07 -23.65 -18.64
N THR A 438 12.89 -24.24 -18.68
CA THR A 438 12.62 -25.61 -19.14
C THR A 438 11.68 -25.54 -20.34
N LEU A 439 12.25 -25.60 -21.55
CA LEU A 439 11.56 -25.36 -22.81
C LEU A 439 11.57 -26.63 -23.68
N ALA A 440 10.63 -26.74 -24.62
CA ALA A 440 10.57 -27.84 -25.57
C ALA A 440 11.77 -27.83 -26.53
N ASP A 441 12.37 -28.99 -26.77
CA ASP A 441 13.46 -29.18 -27.72
C ASP A 441 13.19 -30.40 -28.64
N PRO A 442 12.95 -30.20 -29.95
CA PRO A 442 12.75 -28.90 -30.60
C PRO A 442 11.42 -28.22 -30.15
N PRO A 443 11.27 -26.90 -30.29
CA PRO A 443 10.01 -26.23 -30.02
C PRO A 443 8.86 -26.77 -30.89
N ASP A 444 7.68 -26.93 -30.29
CA ASP A 444 6.46 -27.45 -30.94
C ASP A 444 5.39 -26.37 -31.19
N GLY A 445 5.73 -25.10 -30.96
CA GLY A 445 4.90 -23.92 -31.26
C GLY A 445 5.64 -22.91 -32.16
N ASP A 446 4.98 -21.78 -32.47
CA ASP A 446 5.57 -20.72 -33.30
C ASP A 446 6.50 -19.83 -32.46
N VAL A 447 7.78 -20.20 -32.39
CA VAL A 447 8.77 -19.50 -31.57
C VAL A 447 9.64 -18.59 -32.43
N ASN A 448 9.69 -17.31 -32.09
CA ASN A 448 10.68 -16.38 -32.62
C ASN A 448 11.99 -16.52 -31.81
N PRO A 449 13.10 -17.01 -32.41
CA PRO A 449 14.36 -17.22 -31.67
C PRO A 449 14.95 -15.93 -31.09
N GLN A 450 14.81 -14.79 -31.79
CA GLN A 450 15.37 -13.52 -31.35
C GLN A 450 14.70 -13.03 -30.06
N LEU A 451 13.36 -13.09 -30.01
CA LEU A 451 12.61 -12.73 -28.81
C LEU A 451 12.92 -13.66 -27.63
N LEU A 452 13.15 -14.95 -27.91
CA LEU A 452 13.51 -15.91 -26.86
C LEU A 452 14.92 -15.63 -26.30
N ASP A 453 15.86 -15.21 -27.14
CA ASP A 453 17.20 -14.79 -26.70
C ASP A 453 17.16 -13.50 -25.88
N GLU A 454 16.30 -12.56 -26.25
CA GLU A 454 16.04 -11.37 -25.43
C GLU A 454 15.49 -11.74 -24.04
N VAL A 455 14.52 -12.67 -23.97
CA VAL A 455 13.99 -13.15 -22.68
C VAL A 455 15.09 -13.76 -21.81
N ARG A 456 16.03 -14.52 -22.41
CA ARG A 456 17.19 -15.08 -21.68
C ARG A 456 18.10 -13.97 -21.15
N SER A 457 18.35 -12.92 -21.94
CA SER A 457 19.13 -11.76 -21.53
C SER A 457 18.45 -10.98 -20.39
N ASP A 458 17.12 -10.84 -20.45
CA ASP A 458 16.33 -10.15 -19.44
C ASP A 458 16.33 -10.92 -18.10
N ILE A 459 16.32 -12.26 -18.14
CA ILE A 459 16.48 -13.13 -16.95
C ILE A 459 17.87 -12.97 -16.34
N GLN A 460 18.93 -12.97 -17.16
CA GLN A 460 20.29 -12.74 -16.67
C GLN A 460 20.44 -11.37 -16.01
N SER A 461 19.83 -10.34 -16.59
CA SER A 461 19.91 -8.97 -16.08
C SER A 461 19.08 -8.77 -14.81
N SER A 462 17.92 -9.41 -14.71
CA SER A 462 17.01 -9.28 -13.55
C SER A 462 17.42 -10.16 -12.36
N GLY A 463 18.22 -11.21 -12.63
CA GLY A 463 18.77 -12.13 -11.64
C GLY A 463 17.95 -13.40 -11.40
N ASP A 464 16.65 -13.42 -11.75
CA ASP A 464 15.79 -14.61 -11.74
C ASP A 464 14.57 -14.42 -12.66
N ILE A 465 13.89 -15.53 -12.98
CA ILE A 465 12.73 -15.57 -13.89
C ILE A 465 11.54 -14.79 -13.34
N MET A 466 11.32 -14.80 -12.02
CA MET A 466 10.14 -14.16 -11.40
C MET A 466 10.25 -12.64 -11.45
N ARG A 467 11.46 -12.09 -11.21
CA ARG A 467 11.75 -10.65 -11.35
C ARG A 467 11.55 -10.18 -12.78
N THR A 468 11.97 -10.96 -13.78
CA THR A 468 11.72 -10.65 -15.19
C THR A 468 10.22 -10.62 -15.51
N LEU A 469 9.48 -11.65 -15.09
CA LEU A 469 8.02 -11.71 -15.31
C LEU A 469 7.29 -10.56 -14.59
N LYS A 470 7.77 -10.17 -13.40
CA LYS A 470 7.26 -8.98 -12.71
C LYS A 470 7.55 -7.70 -13.49
N ALA A 471 8.77 -7.52 -14.00
CA ALA A 471 9.13 -6.35 -14.80
C ALA A 471 8.30 -6.26 -16.10
N TYR A 472 8.01 -7.41 -16.72
CA TYR A 472 7.11 -7.49 -17.87
C TYR A 472 5.68 -7.11 -17.50
N SER A 473 5.19 -7.62 -16.36
CA SER A 473 3.88 -7.24 -15.81
C SER A 473 3.80 -5.73 -15.60
N ASP A 474 4.76 -5.15 -14.87
CA ASP A 474 4.81 -3.70 -14.58
C ASP A 474 4.82 -2.86 -15.86
N THR A 475 5.55 -3.30 -16.90
CA THR A 475 5.59 -2.62 -18.21
C THR A 475 4.24 -2.69 -18.92
N LEU A 476 3.64 -3.88 -19.03
CA LEU A 476 2.36 -4.07 -19.70
C LEU A 476 1.21 -3.32 -19.01
N PHE A 477 1.24 -3.25 -17.68
CA PHE A 477 0.28 -2.45 -16.91
C PHE A 477 0.44 -0.94 -17.12
N LYS A 478 1.64 -0.44 -17.42
CA LYS A 478 1.87 0.98 -17.74
C LYS A 478 1.45 1.33 -19.17
N GLU A 479 1.77 0.47 -20.14
CA GLU A 479 1.60 0.78 -21.57
C GLU A 479 0.13 0.76 -22.04
N HIS A 480 -0.74 -0.04 -21.42
CA HIS A 480 -2.16 -0.20 -21.81
C HIS A 480 -2.38 -0.50 -23.31
N ARG A 481 -1.42 -1.14 -23.99
CA ARG A 481 -1.46 -1.42 -25.44
C ARG A 481 -1.44 -2.92 -25.72
N THR A 482 -2.10 -3.32 -26.82
CA THR A 482 -2.10 -4.72 -27.30
C THR A 482 -0.95 -5.10 -28.20
N GLU A 483 -0.21 -4.11 -28.66
CA GLU A 483 1.00 -4.30 -29.45
C GLU A 483 2.13 -3.76 -28.59
N SER A 484 2.78 -4.67 -27.87
CA SER A 484 3.92 -4.37 -27.01
C SER A 484 4.96 -5.43 -27.25
N HIS A 485 6.20 -5.00 -27.41
CA HIS A 485 7.34 -5.90 -27.52
C HIS A 485 7.43 -6.88 -26.33
N THR A 486 6.99 -6.43 -25.15
CA THR A 486 6.89 -7.26 -23.93
C THR A 486 5.84 -8.37 -24.07
N PHE A 487 4.73 -8.09 -24.78
CA PHE A 487 3.69 -9.08 -25.07
C PHE A 487 4.21 -10.14 -26.05
N ASP A 488 4.95 -9.71 -27.08
CA ASP A 488 5.58 -10.62 -28.05
C ASP A 488 6.61 -11.53 -27.37
N LYS A 489 7.37 -11.02 -26.40
CA LYS A 489 8.28 -11.82 -25.56
C LYS A 489 7.55 -12.88 -24.74
N LEU A 490 6.43 -12.54 -24.09
CA LEU A 490 5.60 -13.50 -23.36
C LEU A 490 5.00 -14.56 -24.29
N HIS A 491 4.59 -14.17 -25.49
CA HIS A 491 4.08 -15.08 -26.51
C HIS A 491 5.15 -16.06 -26.99
N ALA A 492 6.36 -15.58 -27.30
CA ALA A 492 7.49 -16.42 -27.66
C ALA A 492 7.87 -17.41 -26.53
N LEU A 493 7.86 -16.94 -25.28
CA LEU A 493 8.11 -17.78 -24.10
C LEU A 493 7.03 -18.86 -23.92
N PHE A 494 5.76 -18.50 -24.07
CA PHE A 494 4.65 -19.47 -24.03
C PHE A 494 4.80 -20.53 -25.10
N ASN A 495 5.08 -20.14 -26.35
CA ASN A 495 5.24 -21.06 -27.47
C ASN A 495 6.47 -21.97 -27.35
N ALA A 496 7.50 -21.54 -26.62
CA ALA A 496 8.67 -22.36 -26.31
C ALA A 496 8.44 -23.30 -25.11
N GLY A 497 7.46 -23.03 -24.25
CA GLY A 497 7.17 -23.86 -23.07
C GLY A 497 6.64 -25.26 -23.42
N ILE A 498 6.70 -26.19 -22.48
CA ILE A 498 6.26 -27.58 -22.66
C ILE A 498 4.80 -27.72 -22.24
N GLY A 499 3.93 -28.29 -23.10
CA GLY A 499 2.56 -28.61 -22.69
C GLY A 499 2.55 -29.72 -21.62
N PRO A 500 2.14 -29.44 -20.36
CA PRO A 500 2.19 -30.44 -19.31
C PRO A 500 1.26 -31.61 -19.63
N GLN A 501 1.69 -32.82 -19.30
CA GLN A 501 0.92 -34.05 -19.54
C GLN A 501 -0.05 -34.35 -18.39
N THR A 502 0.26 -33.87 -17.19
CA THR A 502 -0.54 -34.03 -15.98
C THR A 502 -0.38 -32.82 -15.09
N MET A 503 -1.40 -32.55 -14.27
CA MET A 503 -1.34 -31.60 -13.17
C MET A 503 -2.13 -32.19 -12.00
N HIS A 504 -1.56 -32.12 -10.79
CA HIS A 504 -2.19 -32.71 -9.62
C HIS A 504 -2.10 -31.77 -8.43
N GLY A 505 -3.18 -31.71 -7.65
CA GLY A 505 -3.21 -30.91 -6.43
C GLY A 505 -3.36 -29.43 -6.73
N PHE A 506 -2.73 -28.60 -5.91
CA PHE A 506 -2.92 -27.15 -5.90
C PHE A 506 -1.69 -26.41 -6.43
N TYR A 507 -1.91 -25.45 -7.34
CA TYR A 507 -0.88 -24.55 -7.84
C TYR A 507 -1.31 -23.11 -7.60
N ARG A 508 -0.36 -22.27 -7.15
CA ARG A 508 -0.63 -20.87 -6.82
C ARG A 508 -0.68 -20.00 -8.05
N GLY A 509 -1.64 -19.09 -8.08
CA GLY A 509 -1.92 -18.22 -9.20
C GLY A 509 -1.28 -16.85 -9.05
N ALA A 510 -0.77 -16.29 -10.15
CA ALA A 510 -0.46 -14.87 -10.25
C ALA A 510 -0.90 -14.36 -11.62
N LEU A 511 -1.35 -13.11 -11.71
CA LEU A 511 -1.68 -12.50 -13.00
C LEU A 511 -0.46 -11.76 -13.55
N VAL A 512 -0.15 -11.91 -14.83
CA VAL A 512 0.97 -11.22 -15.50
C VAL A 512 0.46 -10.01 -16.27
N SER A 513 -0.60 -10.18 -17.08
CA SER A 513 -1.16 -9.08 -17.88
C SER A 513 -2.61 -9.34 -18.27
N TRP A 514 -3.36 -8.27 -18.56
CA TRP A 514 -4.78 -8.31 -18.93
C TRP A 514 -5.15 -7.18 -19.92
N GLU A 515 -6.06 -7.44 -20.86
CA GLU A 515 -6.65 -6.45 -21.77
C GLU A 515 -8.15 -6.23 -21.47
N SER A 516 -8.46 -5.30 -20.56
CA SER A 516 -9.83 -5.16 -20.04
C SER A 516 -10.72 -4.27 -20.93
N GLN A 517 -10.11 -3.34 -21.67
CA GLN A 517 -10.85 -2.35 -22.45
C GLN A 517 -11.63 -2.98 -23.61
N LYS A 518 -11.03 -3.90 -24.38
CA LYS A 518 -11.74 -4.59 -25.48
C LYS A 518 -12.75 -5.62 -24.98
N LEU A 519 -12.49 -6.27 -23.84
CA LEU A 519 -13.42 -7.18 -23.21
C LEU A 519 -14.70 -6.44 -22.79
N LEU A 520 -14.57 -5.36 -22.00
CA LEU A 520 -15.72 -4.60 -21.49
C LEU A 520 -16.48 -3.84 -22.58
N ALA A 521 -15.77 -3.27 -23.57
CA ALA A 521 -16.40 -2.59 -24.71
C ALA A 521 -17.33 -3.51 -25.51
N ALA A 522 -17.01 -4.81 -25.57
CA ALA A 522 -17.86 -5.78 -26.25
C ALA A 522 -19.10 -6.17 -25.41
N PHE A 523 -19.15 -5.93 -24.08
CA PHE A 523 -20.25 -6.38 -23.19
C PHE A 523 -21.44 -5.41 -23.11
N GLY A 524 -21.31 -4.20 -23.67
CA GLY A 524 -22.44 -3.32 -23.99
C GLY A 524 -23.40 -2.94 -22.84
N GLN A 525 -23.02 -3.12 -21.57
CA GLN A 525 -23.93 -2.90 -20.42
C GLN A 525 -23.33 -2.01 -19.32
N ASN A 526 -24.11 -1.01 -18.91
CA ASN A 526 -23.73 -0.02 -17.89
C ASN A 526 -23.51 -0.60 -16.48
N THR A 527 -24.09 -1.76 -16.14
CA THR A 527 -23.94 -2.39 -14.82
C THR A 527 -22.64 -3.20 -14.68
N ILE A 528 -22.22 -3.91 -15.73
CA ILE A 528 -20.94 -4.64 -15.78
C ILE A 528 -19.75 -3.67 -15.82
N ASN A 529 -19.93 -2.49 -16.45
CA ASN A 529 -18.93 -1.42 -16.50
C ASN A 529 -18.65 -0.78 -15.13
N ILE A 530 -19.53 -0.93 -14.15
CA ILE A 530 -19.35 -0.37 -12.80
C ILE A 530 -18.76 -1.43 -11.85
N VAL A 531 -19.18 -2.69 -11.96
CA VAL A 531 -18.83 -3.76 -10.99
C VAL A 531 -17.55 -4.50 -11.38
N TRP A 532 -17.29 -4.71 -12.67
CA TRP A 532 -16.20 -5.57 -13.12
C TRP A 532 -14.80 -4.93 -13.07
N PRO A 533 -14.63 -3.62 -13.35
CA PRO A 533 -13.37 -2.94 -13.03
C PRO A 533 -13.09 -2.89 -11.51
N VAL A 534 -14.10 -3.08 -10.68
CA VAL A 534 -14.04 -3.09 -9.21
C VAL A 534 -13.85 -4.49 -8.63
N SER A 535 -14.03 -5.57 -9.39
CA SER A 535 -13.54 -6.92 -9.03
C SER A 535 -12.08 -7.15 -9.47
N ARG A 536 -11.60 -6.32 -10.43
CA ARG A 536 -10.30 -6.40 -11.12
C ARG A 536 -9.07 -6.24 -10.21
N ASP A 537 -9.09 -5.31 -9.26
CA ASP A 537 -7.96 -5.05 -8.36
C ASP A 537 -8.06 -5.86 -7.04
N PHE A 538 -9.04 -6.76 -6.97
CA PHE A 538 -9.55 -7.37 -5.75
C PHE A 538 -9.85 -8.87 -5.94
N SER A 539 -9.22 -9.48 -6.95
CA SER A 539 -9.41 -10.90 -7.24
C SER A 539 -8.95 -11.72 -6.02
N PRO A 540 -9.86 -12.44 -5.33
CA PRO A 540 -9.51 -13.30 -4.21
C PRO A 540 -8.79 -14.58 -4.68
N TRP A 541 -8.43 -14.65 -5.97
CA TRP A 541 -7.86 -15.82 -6.62
C TRP A 541 -6.49 -16.15 -6.06
N THR A 542 -6.39 -17.34 -5.45
CA THR A 542 -5.15 -17.86 -4.89
C THR A 542 -4.44 -18.83 -5.81
N GLY A 543 -5.13 -19.36 -6.82
CA GLY A 543 -4.59 -20.39 -7.70
C GLY A 543 -5.65 -21.38 -8.19
N LYS A 544 -5.21 -22.53 -8.69
CA LYS A 544 -6.09 -23.54 -9.27
C LYS A 544 -5.82 -24.92 -8.66
N SER A 545 -6.87 -25.69 -8.45
CA SER A 545 -6.81 -27.08 -7.96
C SER A 545 -7.19 -28.06 -9.06
N PHE A 546 -6.47 -29.19 -9.13
CA PHE A 546 -6.57 -30.21 -10.16
C PHE A 546 -6.81 -31.59 -9.54
N ARG A 547 -8.00 -32.15 -9.80
CA ARG A 547 -8.38 -33.51 -9.38
C ARG A 547 -8.64 -34.36 -10.62
N GLN A 548 -7.92 -35.45 -10.77
CA GLN A 548 -8.16 -36.40 -11.86
C GLN A 548 -9.54 -37.06 -11.69
N ILE A 549 -10.23 -37.27 -12.80
CA ILE A 549 -11.56 -37.88 -12.86
C ILE A 549 -11.60 -39.07 -13.83
N ASP A 550 -12.60 -39.94 -13.64
CA ASP A 550 -12.87 -41.05 -14.55
C ASP A 550 -13.83 -40.66 -15.68
N GLU A 551 -14.13 -41.62 -16.57
CA GLU A 551 -15.00 -41.40 -17.73
C GLU A 551 -16.45 -41.07 -17.33
N ALA A 552 -16.95 -41.66 -16.24
CA ALA A 552 -18.31 -41.42 -15.78
C ALA A 552 -18.46 -39.99 -15.22
N GLU A 553 -17.49 -39.53 -14.43
CA GLU A 553 -17.43 -38.14 -13.94
C GLU A 553 -17.25 -37.14 -15.10
N LEU A 554 -16.42 -37.46 -16.10
CA LEU A 554 -16.24 -36.61 -17.28
C LEU A 554 -17.55 -36.43 -18.05
N LEU A 555 -18.26 -37.52 -18.32
CA LEU A 555 -19.56 -37.48 -19.00
C LEU A 555 -20.58 -36.66 -18.21
N LYS A 556 -20.59 -36.79 -16.88
CA LYS A 556 -21.45 -36.00 -15.99
C LYS A 556 -21.17 -34.51 -16.09
N TRP A 557 -19.91 -34.10 -15.99
CA TRP A 557 -19.56 -32.67 -15.95
C TRP A 557 -19.60 -32.00 -17.33
N THR A 558 -19.52 -32.78 -18.40
CA THR A 558 -19.57 -32.28 -19.79
C THR A 558 -20.92 -32.48 -20.47
N ASP A 559 -21.92 -33.04 -19.77
CA ASP A 559 -23.21 -33.42 -20.34
C ASP A 559 -23.04 -34.33 -21.59
N GLY A 560 -22.07 -35.23 -21.53
CA GLY A 560 -21.68 -36.14 -22.61
C GLY A 560 -20.96 -35.47 -23.80
N GLY A 561 -20.59 -34.19 -23.70
CA GLY A 561 -19.97 -33.45 -24.81
C GLY A 561 -18.48 -33.73 -25.02
N GLU A 562 -17.83 -34.48 -24.13
CA GLU A 562 -16.42 -34.86 -24.26
C GLU A 562 -16.20 -36.33 -23.85
N ALA A 563 -15.47 -37.09 -24.68
CA ALA A 563 -15.10 -38.47 -24.39
C ALA A 563 -13.70 -38.54 -23.74
N MET A 564 -13.46 -39.56 -22.92
CA MET A 564 -12.17 -39.71 -22.21
C MET A 564 -11.01 -39.88 -23.21
N GLY A 565 -11.14 -40.75 -24.20
CA GLY A 565 -10.08 -41.02 -25.16
C GLY A 565 -8.83 -41.62 -24.51
N SER A 566 -7.63 -41.32 -25.04
CA SER A 566 -6.34 -41.78 -24.52
C SER A 566 -5.73 -40.88 -23.44
N ASP A 567 -6.19 -39.63 -23.35
CA ASP A 567 -5.64 -38.63 -22.45
C ASP A 567 -6.48 -38.54 -21.16
N PRO A 568 -5.86 -38.30 -19.99
CA PRO A 568 -6.58 -38.15 -18.74
C PRO A 568 -7.45 -36.87 -18.73
N ALA A 569 -8.48 -36.87 -17.88
CA ALA A 569 -9.32 -35.71 -17.60
C ALA A 569 -9.23 -35.30 -16.14
N PHE A 570 -9.43 -34.01 -15.90
CA PHE A 570 -9.37 -33.43 -14.56
C PHE A 570 -10.59 -32.53 -14.32
N HIS A 571 -11.24 -32.71 -13.17
CA HIS A 571 -12.19 -31.74 -12.65
C HIS A 571 -11.43 -30.76 -11.78
N CYS A 572 -11.49 -29.50 -12.16
CA CYS A 572 -10.64 -28.47 -11.61
C CYS A 572 -11.47 -27.28 -11.14
N SER A 573 -10.84 -26.43 -10.34
CA SER A 573 -11.48 -25.22 -9.82
C SER A 573 -10.45 -24.12 -9.65
N ASN A 574 -10.92 -22.88 -9.75
CA ASN A 574 -10.20 -21.76 -9.17
C ASN A 574 -10.39 -21.80 -7.65
N THR A 575 -9.36 -21.43 -6.93
CA THR A 575 -9.38 -21.33 -5.48
C THR A 575 -9.35 -19.86 -5.11
N VAL A 576 -10.07 -19.53 -4.06
CA VAL A 576 -10.16 -18.17 -3.55
C VAL A 576 -9.94 -18.13 -2.05
N ALA A 577 -9.20 -17.14 -1.58
CA ALA A 577 -9.06 -16.82 -0.18
C ALA A 577 -9.77 -15.51 0.11
N PHE A 578 -10.46 -15.45 1.25
CA PHE A 578 -11.19 -14.31 1.78
C PHE A 578 -10.53 -13.82 3.06
N ARG A 579 -9.20 -13.65 3.00
CA ARG A 579 -8.35 -13.28 4.13
C ARG A 579 -8.42 -11.78 4.38
N THR A 580 -8.46 -10.99 3.31
CA THR A 580 -8.53 -9.53 3.37
C THR A 580 -9.97 -9.01 3.33
N VAL A 581 -10.20 -7.79 3.84
CA VAL A 581 -11.52 -7.13 3.81
C VAL A 581 -12.03 -6.97 2.37
N LYS A 582 -11.12 -6.72 1.44
CA LYS A 582 -11.35 -6.66 -0.01
C LYS A 582 -11.94 -7.97 -0.54
N GLU A 583 -11.31 -9.10 -0.20
CA GLU A 583 -11.74 -10.42 -0.64
C GLU A 583 -13.07 -10.83 0.03
N LYS A 584 -13.31 -10.44 1.29
CA LYS A 584 -14.60 -10.64 1.98
C LYS A 584 -15.74 -9.85 1.34
N PHE A 585 -15.48 -8.63 0.86
CA PHE A 585 -16.44 -7.88 0.04
C PHE A 585 -16.71 -8.59 -1.28
N THR A 586 -15.65 -9.05 -1.97
CA THR A 586 -15.79 -9.84 -3.20
C THR A 586 -16.60 -11.12 -2.96
N ARG A 587 -16.45 -11.79 -1.81
CA ARG A 587 -17.29 -12.93 -1.41
C ARG A 587 -18.78 -12.57 -1.34
N GLY A 588 -19.10 -11.40 -0.77
CA GLY A 588 -20.47 -10.88 -0.74
C GLY A 588 -21.02 -10.60 -2.14
N ALA A 589 -20.21 -9.94 -2.98
CA ALA A 589 -20.57 -9.65 -4.38
C ALA A 589 -20.77 -10.93 -5.22
N MET A 590 -19.89 -11.93 -5.05
CA MET A 590 -20.00 -13.25 -5.69
C MET A 590 -21.31 -13.95 -5.31
N LYS A 591 -21.70 -13.89 -4.03
CA LYS A 591 -22.97 -14.46 -3.55
C LYS A 591 -24.17 -13.76 -4.18
N VAL A 592 -24.14 -12.43 -4.30
CA VAL A 592 -25.20 -11.63 -4.94
C VAL A 592 -25.28 -11.91 -6.44
N ALA A 593 -24.13 -12.10 -7.10
CA ALA A 593 -24.05 -12.42 -8.52
C ALA A 593 -24.42 -13.87 -8.86
N GLY A 594 -24.69 -14.71 -7.84
CA GLY A 594 -25.06 -16.12 -8.03
C GLY A 594 -23.88 -17.01 -8.44
N VAL A 595 -22.65 -16.62 -8.13
CA VAL A 595 -21.46 -17.45 -8.40
C VAL A 595 -21.49 -18.69 -7.51
N VAL A 596 -21.34 -19.86 -8.12
CA VAL A 596 -21.27 -21.13 -7.40
C VAL A 596 -19.92 -21.25 -6.70
N THR A 597 -19.96 -21.41 -5.38
CA THR A 597 -18.76 -21.60 -4.54
C THR A 597 -18.91 -22.83 -3.67
N GLU A 598 -17.90 -23.69 -3.62
CA GLU A 598 -17.80 -24.82 -2.69
C GLU A 598 -16.77 -24.49 -1.60
N PRO A 599 -17.09 -24.60 -0.31
CA PRO A 599 -16.12 -24.31 0.75
C PRO A 599 -14.95 -25.32 0.73
N ALA A 600 -13.74 -24.84 1.01
CA ALA A 600 -12.57 -25.70 1.13
C ALA A 600 -12.69 -26.63 2.35
N SER A 601 -12.12 -27.83 2.28
CA SER A 601 -12.03 -28.70 3.45
C SER A 601 -11.09 -28.11 4.52
N PRO A 602 -11.25 -28.47 5.81
CA PRO A 602 -10.35 -28.00 6.87
C PRO A 602 -8.87 -28.35 6.63
N GLU A 603 -8.60 -29.44 5.90
CA GLU A 603 -7.26 -29.86 5.53
C GLU A 603 -6.68 -28.97 4.42
N GLU A 604 -7.44 -28.72 3.35
CA GLU A 604 -7.03 -27.81 2.26
C GLU A 604 -6.83 -26.38 2.76
N HIS A 605 -7.71 -25.91 3.63
CA HIS A 605 -7.56 -24.60 4.27
C HIS A 605 -6.28 -24.53 5.12
N ARG A 606 -5.90 -25.61 5.81
CA ARG A 606 -4.67 -25.63 6.61
C ARG A 606 -3.41 -25.72 5.75
N LEU A 607 -3.43 -26.53 4.70
CA LEU A 607 -2.26 -26.81 3.86
C LEU A 607 -1.99 -25.70 2.84
N TYR A 608 -3.04 -25.18 2.21
CA TYR A 608 -2.93 -24.27 1.07
C TYR A 608 -3.45 -22.86 1.38
N GLY A 609 -4.34 -22.75 2.37
CA GLY A 609 -4.83 -21.49 2.93
C GLY A 609 -5.92 -20.78 2.13
N PHE A 610 -6.51 -21.42 1.12
CA PHE A 610 -7.69 -20.87 0.45
C PHE A 610 -8.98 -21.26 1.20
N ASP A 611 -10.05 -20.53 0.96
CA ASP A 611 -11.33 -20.65 1.69
C ASP A 611 -12.42 -21.35 0.88
N ALA A 612 -12.38 -21.25 -0.45
CA ALA A 612 -13.38 -21.85 -1.32
C ALA A 612 -12.84 -22.18 -2.71
N HIS A 613 -13.51 -23.13 -3.35
CA HIS A 613 -13.45 -23.43 -4.78
C HIS A 613 -14.56 -22.68 -5.51
N THR A 614 -14.25 -22.16 -6.69
CA THR A 614 -15.16 -21.41 -7.56
C THR A 614 -14.70 -21.55 -9.01
N PHE A 615 -15.54 -21.14 -9.96
CA PHE A 615 -15.20 -21.13 -11.39
C PHE A 615 -14.60 -22.47 -11.85
N PHE A 616 -15.43 -23.51 -11.84
CA PHE A 616 -15.03 -24.89 -12.12
C PHE A 616 -14.71 -25.09 -13.60
N PHE A 617 -13.79 -25.99 -13.93
CA PHE A 617 -13.40 -26.26 -15.32
C PHE A 617 -12.93 -27.69 -15.52
N ILE A 618 -12.89 -28.13 -16.78
CA ILE A 618 -12.32 -29.42 -17.18
C ILE A 618 -10.92 -29.21 -17.75
N GLY A 619 -9.94 -29.85 -17.13
CA GLY A 619 -8.54 -29.84 -17.56
C GLY A 619 -8.21 -31.01 -18.49
N ARG A 620 -7.55 -30.73 -19.62
CA ARG A 620 -7.15 -31.74 -20.62
C ARG A 620 -5.75 -31.48 -21.19
N PRO A 621 -4.82 -32.43 -21.15
CA PRO A 621 -3.53 -32.32 -21.81
C PRO A 621 -3.63 -32.57 -23.32
N ASN A 622 -2.53 -32.35 -24.05
CA ASN A 622 -2.34 -32.72 -25.47
C ASN A 622 -3.34 -32.09 -26.46
N ARG A 623 -4.05 -31.05 -26.04
CA ARG A 623 -4.95 -30.30 -26.92
C ARG A 623 -4.11 -29.38 -27.82
N PRO A 624 -4.45 -29.25 -29.11
CA PRO A 624 -3.88 -28.19 -29.93
C PRO A 624 -4.39 -26.84 -29.41
N SER A 625 -3.50 -25.85 -29.38
CA SER A 625 -3.89 -24.46 -29.05
C SER A 625 -4.97 -23.97 -29.99
N MET A 626 -5.94 -23.26 -29.44
CA MET A 626 -7.08 -22.69 -30.14
C MET A 626 -6.75 -21.39 -30.86
N LEU A 627 -5.70 -20.70 -30.43
CA LEU A 627 -5.25 -19.48 -31.07
C LEU A 627 -4.51 -19.83 -32.37
N PRO A 628 -4.98 -19.38 -33.54
CA PRO A 628 -4.33 -19.70 -34.82
C PRO A 628 -2.85 -19.32 -34.87
N GLU A 629 -2.48 -18.23 -34.19
CA GLU A 629 -1.10 -17.73 -34.06
C GLU A 629 -0.15 -18.74 -33.39
N ASN A 630 -0.66 -19.64 -32.55
CA ASN A 630 0.16 -20.67 -31.88
C ASN A 630 0.40 -21.92 -32.77
N LYS A 631 -0.09 -21.92 -34.03
CA LYS A 631 0.12 -22.97 -35.06
C LYS A 631 -0.09 -24.42 -34.58
N GLY A 632 -1.07 -24.63 -33.70
CA GLY A 632 -1.45 -25.97 -33.23
C GLY A 632 -0.54 -26.56 -32.16
N LYS A 633 0.24 -25.72 -31.46
CA LYS A 633 1.04 -26.08 -30.28
C LYS A 633 0.28 -26.99 -29.31
N LYS A 634 0.96 -27.99 -28.74
CA LYS A 634 0.37 -28.85 -27.70
C LYS A 634 0.38 -28.14 -26.36
N ILE A 635 -0.81 -27.98 -25.79
CA ILE A 635 -1.04 -27.27 -24.53
C ILE A 635 -1.83 -28.14 -23.55
N TYR A 636 -1.91 -27.68 -22.31
CA TYR A 636 -2.91 -28.17 -21.38
C TYR A 636 -4.05 -27.14 -21.31
N GLN A 637 -5.26 -27.58 -21.66
CA GLN A 637 -6.44 -26.74 -21.83
C GLN A 637 -7.32 -26.75 -20.58
N PHE A 638 -7.86 -25.60 -20.18
CA PHE A 638 -8.89 -25.45 -19.16
C PHE A 638 -10.19 -25.02 -19.83
N ASN A 639 -11.25 -25.81 -19.67
CA ASN A 639 -12.52 -25.58 -20.34
C ASN A 639 -13.67 -25.30 -19.33
N TYR A 640 -14.13 -24.06 -19.29
CA TYR A 640 -15.14 -23.56 -18.33
C TYR A 640 -16.58 -23.63 -18.84
N ARG A 641 -16.77 -24.01 -20.11
CA ARG A 641 -18.01 -23.77 -20.86
C ARG A 641 -19.16 -24.71 -20.54
N TRP A 642 -18.89 -25.80 -19.83
CA TRP A 642 -19.85 -26.87 -19.63
C TRP A 642 -20.96 -26.45 -18.65
N LYS A 643 -22.23 -26.53 -19.08
CA LYS A 643 -23.39 -26.16 -18.26
C LYS A 643 -23.41 -26.80 -16.87
N PRO A 644 -23.07 -28.09 -16.68
CA PRO A 644 -23.05 -28.71 -15.35
C PRO A 644 -22.09 -28.05 -14.36
N LEU A 645 -21.07 -27.32 -14.83
CA LEU A 645 -20.13 -26.56 -13.99
C LEU A 645 -20.76 -25.28 -13.41
N GLN A 646 -21.90 -24.84 -13.95
CA GLN A 646 -22.70 -23.70 -13.45
C GLN A 646 -21.96 -22.36 -13.38
N ASN A 647 -20.96 -22.16 -14.26
CA ASN A 647 -20.29 -20.87 -14.39
C ASN A 647 -21.22 -19.82 -15.03
N ILE A 648 -21.22 -18.61 -14.49
CA ILE A 648 -21.97 -17.47 -15.04
C ILE A 648 -21.14 -16.74 -16.10
N PRO A 649 -21.74 -15.95 -17.02
CA PRO A 649 -21.00 -15.05 -17.88
C PRO A 649 -20.19 -14.00 -17.07
N PRO A 650 -18.96 -13.64 -17.50
CA PRO A 650 -18.30 -14.07 -18.72
C PRO A 650 -17.55 -15.42 -18.61
N ASP A 651 -17.43 -16.02 -17.42
CA ASP A 651 -16.54 -17.16 -17.15
C ASP A 651 -16.89 -18.42 -17.95
N CYS A 652 -18.17 -18.66 -18.24
CA CYS A 652 -18.58 -19.76 -19.11
C CYS A 652 -18.16 -19.60 -20.59
N PHE A 653 -17.60 -18.45 -20.98
CA PHE A 653 -17.00 -18.20 -22.29
C PHE A 653 -15.47 -18.27 -22.27
N CYS A 654 -14.87 -18.62 -21.14
CA CYS A 654 -13.43 -18.68 -20.96
C CYS A 654 -12.87 -20.04 -21.39
N ILE A 655 -11.69 -20.01 -22.00
CA ILE A 655 -10.80 -21.15 -22.17
C ILE A 655 -9.40 -20.66 -21.82
N ASP A 656 -8.72 -21.38 -20.91
CA ASP A 656 -7.32 -21.11 -20.65
C ASP A 656 -6.44 -22.16 -21.32
N GLU A 657 -5.22 -21.78 -21.67
CA GLU A 657 -4.19 -22.68 -22.18
C GLU A 657 -2.90 -22.46 -21.40
N ILE A 658 -2.22 -23.51 -20.96
CA ILE A 658 -0.98 -23.36 -20.20
C ILE A 658 0.17 -24.17 -20.79
N THR A 659 1.39 -23.69 -20.55
CA THR A 659 2.65 -24.38 -20.83
C THR A 659 3.59 -24.22 -19.64
N GLN A 660 4.45 -25.20 -19.41
CA GLN A 660 5.52 -25.14 -18.43
C GLN A 660 6.71 -24.39 -19.01
N ILE A 661 7.22 -23.39 -18.29
CA ILE A 661 8.35 -22.55 -18.73
C ILE A 661 9.60 -22.73 -17.86
N ALA A 662 9.44 -23.25 -16.65
CA ALA A 662 10.50 -23.73 -15.78
C ALA A 662 9.97 -24.84 -14.87
N ASP A 663 10.85 -25.58 -14.21
CA ASP A 663 10.44 -26.63 -13.26
C ASP A 663 9.51 -26.06 -12.18
N GLY A 664 8.24 -26.51 -12.15
CA GLY A 664 7.23 -26.01 -11.21
C GLY A 664 6.65 -24.61 -11.50
N LEU A 665 6.92 -24.01 -12.67
CA LEU A 665 6.38 -22.71 -13.11
C LEU A 665 5.74 -22.81 -14.50
N TYR A 666 4.48 -22.39 -14.59
CA TYR A 666 3.65 -22.49 -15.77
C TYR A 666 3.16 -21.11 -16.19
N LEU A 667 3.20 -20.84 -17.50
CA LEU A 667 2.66 -19.64 -18.12
C LEU A 667 1.34 -19.99 -18.81
N GLY A 668 0.30 -19.23 -18.51
CA GLY A 668 -1.05 -19.43 -19.00
C GLY A 668 -1.54 -18.28 -19.85
N LEU A 669 -2.38 -18.60 -20.83
CA LEU A 669 -3.14 -17.70 -21.68
C LEU A 669 -4.58 -17.67 -21.20
N LEU A 670 -5.13 -16.47 -21.06
CA LEU A 670 -6.53 -16.24 -20.76
C LEU A 670 -7.27 -15.88 -22.04
N ILE A 671 -8.20 -16.73 -22.49
CA ILE A 671 -8.86 -16.60 -23.80
C ILE A 671 -10.37 -16.57 -23.60
N TYR A 672 -11.06 -15.63 -24.23
CA TYR A 672 -12.53 -15.58 -24.23
C TYR A 672 -13.06 -15.63 -25.65
N ALA A 673 -14.25 -16.21 -25.81
CA ALA A 673 -15.06 -16.02 -27.01
C ALA A 673 -15.27 -14.51 -27.25
N THR A 674 -15.58 -14.09 -28.48
CA THR A 674 -15.97 -12.70 -28.79
C THR A 674 -17.33 -12.59 -29.49
N ASP A 675 -17.93 -13.71 -29.90
CA ASP A 675 -19.25 -13.76 -30.55
C ASP A 675 -20.33 -14.26 -29.57
N TRP A 676 -20.76 -13.40 -28.64
CA TRP A 676 -21.55 -13.77 -27.45
C TRP A 676 -23.06 -13.86 -27.66
N LEU A 677 -23.55 -13.35 -28.79
CA LEU A 677 -24.97 -13.46 -29.16
C LEU A 677 -25.35 -14.89 -29.54
N LYS A 678 -24.36 -15.79 -29.71
CA LYS A 678 -24.58 -17.22 -29.92
C LYS A 678 -24.62 -17.94 -28.57
N PRO A 679 -25.74 -18.56 -28.19
CA PRO A 679 -25.81 -19.42 -27.01
C PRO A 679 -24.75 -20.51 -27.11
N TRP A 680 -24.10 -20.81 -25.97
CA TRP A 680 -23.15 -21.93 -25.94
C TRP A 680 -23.86 -23.26 -26.20
N ASN A 681 -23.32 -24.04 -27.14
CA ASN A 681 -23.79 -25.36 -27.52
C ASN A 681 -22.56 -26.28 -27.76
N PRO A 682 -22.46 -27.42 -27.06
CA PRO A 682 -21.31 -28.31 -27.16
C PRO A 682 -21.12 -28.94 -28.55
N ALA A 683 -22.19 -29.03 -29.35
CA ALA A 683 -22.14 -29.53 -30.72
C ALA A 683 -21.71 -28.46 -31.74
N THR A 684 -21.61 -27.19 -31.34
CA THR A 684 -21.12 -26.12 -32.21
C THR A 684 -19.59 -26.09 -32.18
N ASP A 685 -18.99 -26.03 -33.36
CA ASP A 685 -17.53 -25.91 -33.49
C ASP A 685 -17.05 -24.71 -32.67
N ILE A 686 -16.00 -24.94 -31.88
CA ILE A 686 -15.43 -23.96 -30.98
C ILE A 686 -14.91 -22.72 -31.74
N ALA A 687 -14.48 -22.88 -32.99
CA ALA A 687 -14.05 -21.79 -33.86
C ALA A 687 -15.20 -20.80 -34.17
N ALA A 688 -16.47 -21.24 -34.08
CA ALA A 688 -17.63 -20.40 -34.37
C ALA A 688 -17.86 -19.27 -33.36
N TYR A 689 -17.20 -19.32 -32.19
CA TYR A 689 -17.30 -18.34 -31.09
C TYR A 689 -16.21 -17.25 -31.12
N LYS A 690 -15.27 -17.30 -32.09
CA LYS A 690 -14.21 -16.30 -32.33
C LYS A 690 -13.41 -15.96 -31.07
N TYR A 691 -12.65 -16.93 -30.56
CA TYR A 691 -11.84 -16.72 -29.37
C TYR A 691 -10.70 -15.72 -29.62
N ARG A 692 -10.36 -14.93 -28.60
CA ARG A 692 -9.22 -14.00 -28.60
C ARG A 692 -8.46 -14.06 -27.28
N LEU A 693 -7.16 -13.82 -27.34
CA LEU A 693 -6.30 -13.68 -26.17
C LEU A 693 -6.62 -12.37 -25.44
N PHE A 694 -6.81 -12.45 -24.13
CA PHE A 694 -7.07 -11.31 -23.24
C PHE A 694 -5.98 -11.10 -22.19
N GLY A 695 -5.07 -12.04 -21.98
CA GLY A 695 -4.03 -11.84 -20.98
C GLY A 695 -3.18 -13.08 -20.69
N TYR A 696 -2.23 -12.89 -19.78
CA TYR A 696 -1.33 -13.94 -19.31
C TYR A 696 -1.44 -14.09 -17.79
N PHE A 697 -1.37 -15.34 -17.30
CA PHE A 697 -1.30 -15.67 -15.87
C PHE A 697 -0.21 -16.71 -15.61
N LEU A 698 0.15 -16.91 -14.36
CA LEU A 698 1.08 -17.94 -13.90
C LEU A 698 0.36 -18.94 -13.00
N LEU A 699 0.80 -20.19 -13.08
CA LEU A 699 0.61 -21.17 -12.02
C LEU A 699 2.00 -21.60 -11.52
N MET A 700 2.16 -21.73 -10.21
CA MET A 700 3.46 -22.01 -9.62
C MET A 700 3.35 -22.94 -8.42
N ASP A 701 4.39 -23.76 -8.20
CA ASP A 701 4.55 -24.57 -7.00
C ASP A 701 4.91 -23.73 -5.76
N GLU A 702 4.95 -24.36 -4.59
CA GLU A 702 5.26 -23.69 -3.32
C GLU A 702 6.68 -23.12 -3.26
N GLN A 703 7.65 -23.70 -3.99
CA GLN A 703 9.03 -23.20 -3.98
C GLN A 703 9.14 -21.87 -4.73
N TRP A 704 8.38 -21.71 -5.81
CA TRP A 704 8.28 -20.42 -6.53
C TRP A 704 7.50 -19.38 -5.72
N HIS A 705 6.44 -19.79 -5.01
CA HIS A 705 5.71 -18.85 -4.15
C HIS A 705 6.57 -18.30 -3.01
N ALA A 706 7.44 -19.12 -2.42
CA ALA A 706 8.29 -18.71 -1.30
C ALA A 706 9.26 -17.55 -1.63
N LEU A 707 9.46 -17.21 -2.91
CA LEU A 707 10.25 -16.06 -3.36
C LEU A 707 9.50 -14.71 -3.32
N ARG A 708 8.23 -14.71 -2.94
CA ARG A 708 7.35 -13.52 -2.93
C ARG A 708 7.80 -12.45 -1.95
#